data_AF-U2BA02-F1
#
_entry.id   AF-U2BA02-F1
#
_cell.length_a   1.000
_cell.length_b   1.000
_cell.length_c   1.000
_cell.angle_alpha   90.00
_cell.angle_beta   90.00
_cell.angle_gamma   90.00
#
_symmetry.space_group_name_H-M   'P 1'
#
loop_
_entity.id
_entity.type
_entity.pdbx_description
1 polymer ?
#
loop_
_entity_poly.entity_id
_entity_poly.type
_entity_poly.pdbx_seq_one_letter_code
_entity_poly.pdbx_strand_id
1 'polypeptide(L)'
;MVAYRIDDEYPVSTYAGRPPLQIRAPFSTGFVLVRHTLQPKAPATTDESKPKPPKLTLYSLYMHLKCWKDYRQDEKLARPTFWGAGIYTVNTRSGELNVRAEARSNASILGKLSKGAQIRASGGGAFLKLEQVISGNDLPALTPKEDGSLPGYVASSFLTSQSQPKATGSVVLLDPPVPIKAGDLIGHVGKYQNQSDGSPQELLHLEVFSCEDVPAFVSQSRTWAQSLPDEEKSLLKIHAGASKLIAHRDDIKSDNPPKLSDEGTQIGVDLILPQSLLNAIPAEGRIKVPASNTATGCTPEVYWWRLDDLLADKDGKPINGWLAEQELITTRHSPWEWEGFDFLEDTDPPRSGLAYYLNAARRLSEDEQASYQGAIDQSDKGPVRSRLYDIIDTNRDGKMTSEEVKAALEKPWHAQSISQLVTRHDSEWFWDAARWDELDDLMGHAADDPNQDWVEEKKRIQTLSWWSDVAGSLKLDAAGKAWHFHSINLVIMQNLSAAPGGELISAENMKKIFPSSQEAVREEVRTLFNKYAGLFEVNTPERMSQFFAQVKAEVGDALVGKEEDLWYSTTALRSLFGRYFNTYPQEAEELGYKRISMQQYNALPASAKSGYRIIKNYAYSQLPQEDEIAKRIYCCSVPGQNFHLTPGGCAEGLSYKGKGFIQLTWKENYKAVERLLKAKIPNENINIVANPNQVLETKYGLLTALGFWEWQSLNAESGNSTTHTDEITKVVNLHTKSYDKRKENFEFIYGILKNAQ
;
A
#
# COMPACT_ATOMS: atom_id res chain seq x y z
N MET A 1 -9.41 -6.49 14.86
CA MET A 1 -10.64 -5.69 14.80
C MET A 1 -11.52 -5.98 16.00
N VAL A 2 -12.10 -4.95 16.61
CA VAL A 2 -12.87 -5.04 17.88
C VAL A 2 -14.30 -4.52 17.78
N ALA A 3 -14.60 -3.60 16.86
CA ALA A 3 -15.93 -3.09 16.63
C ALA A 3 -16.10 -2.63 15.17
N TYR A 4 -17.33 -2.59 14.68
CA TYR A 4 -17.66 -1.94 13.41
C TYR A 4 -19.10 -1.42 13.41
N ARG A 5 -19.41 -0.48 12.52
CA ARG A 5 -20.78 -0.06 12.17
C ARG A 5 -20.89 -0.02 10.66
N ILE A 6 -22.06 -0.39 10.13
CA ILE A 6 -22.39 -0.20 8.72
C ILE A 6 -23.82 0.34 8.62
N ASP A 7 -24.00 1.39 7.84
CA ASP A 7 -25.31 1.95 7.58
C ASP A 7 -26.15 0.99 6.71
N ASP A 8 -27.47 0.89 6.92
CA ASP A 8 -28.33 0.21 5.95
C ASP A 8 -28.41 1.04 4.65
N GLU A 9 -28.73 2.32 4.82
CA GLU A 9 -28.56 3.40 3.85
C GLU A 9 -27.92 4.60 4.55
N TYR A 10 -27.17 5.45 3.83
CA TYR A 10 -26.58 6.63 4.45
C TYR A 10 -27.67 7.55 5.04
N PRO A 11 -27.53 8.01 6.30
CA PRO A 11 -28.33 9.11 6.79
C PRO A 11 -28.07 10.37 5.96
N VAL A 12 -29.03 11.30 5.99
CA VAL A 12 -29.02 12.52 5.18
C VAL A 12 -29.35 13.71 6.06
N SER A 13 -28.43 14.66 6.16
CA SER A 13 -28.69 15.97 6.76
C SER A 13 -29.33 16.88 5.71
N THR A 14 -30.32 17.66 6.12
CA THR A 14 -31.02 18.60 5.23
C THR A 14 -30.80 20.02 5.72
N TYR A 15 -30.12 20.83 4.90
CA TYR A 15 -29.83 22.24 5.20
C TYR A 15 -30.62 23.17 4.29
N ALA A 16 -30.84 24.39 4.77
CA ALA A 16 -31.34 25.49 3.98
C ALA A 16 -30.32 25.86 2.89
N GLY A 17 -30.67 25.67 1.61
CA GLY A 17 -29.86 26.13 0.49
C GLY A 17 -30.30 27.52 0.00
N ARG A 18 -29.82 27.92 -1.19
CA ARG A 18 -30.37 29.12 -1.85
C ARG A 18 -31.82 28.85 -2.24
N PRO A 19 -32.79 29.68 -1.83
CA PRO A 19 -34.18 29.49 -2.22
C PRO A 19 -34.31 29.34 -3.75
N PRO A 20 -35.02 28.32 -4.27
CA PRO A 20 -35.91 27.38 -3.57
C PRO A 20 -35.28 26.00 -3.23
N LEU A 21 -33.96 25.84 -3.27
CA LEU A 21 -33.28 24.55 -3.15
C LEU A 21 -32.89 24.23 -1.69
N GLN A 22 -33.22 23.02 -1.23
CA GLN A 22 -32.65 22.42 -0.02
C GLN A 22 -31.42 21.58 -0.38
N ILE A 23 -30.39 21.62 0.45
CA ILE A 23 -29.20 20.78 0.30
C ILE A 23 -29.43 19.50 1.09
N ARG A 24 -29.41 18.35 0.40
CA ARG A 24 -29.48 17.02 1.01
C ARG A 24 -28.11 16.39 0.98
N ALA A 25 -27.46 16.29 2.14
CA ALA A 25 -26.09 15.82 2.27
C ALA A 25 -26.07 14.42 2.92
N PRO A 26 -25.91 13.33 2.15
CA PRO A 26 -25.69 12.01 2.73
C PRO A 26 -24.32 11.92 3.39
N PHE A 27 -24.24 11.23 4.51
CA PHE A 27 -22.99 11.02 5.25
C PHE A 27 -22.92 9.60 5.81
N SER A 28 -21.81 8.92 5.58
CA SER A 28 -21.59 7.59 6.16
C SER A 28 -21.21 7.70 7.63
N THR A 29 -21.91 6.92 8.46
CA THR A 29 -21.55 6.70 9.87
C THR A 29 -20.76 5.39 10.03
N GLY A 30 -20.65 4.60 8.96
CA GLY A 30 -19.98 3.31 8.97
C GLY A 30 -18.49 3.43 9.30
N PHE A 31 -18.01 2.53 10.16
CA PHE A 31 -16.62 2.49 10.61
C PHE A 31 -16.14 1.07 10.91
N VAL A 32 -14.83 0.89 10.93
CA VAL A 32 -14.15 -0.26 11.54
C VAL A 32 -13.13 0.24 12.55
N LEU A 33 -13.17 -0.34 13.76
CA LEU A 33 -12.23 -0.06 14.83
C LEU A 33 -11.33 -1.27 15.08
N VAL A 34 -10.03 -1.05 15.03
CA VAL A 34 -9.01 -2.09 15.20
C VAL A 34 -8.15 -1.75 16.40
N ARG A 35 -8.07 -2.70 17.35
CA ARG A 35 -7.11 -2.64 18.45
C ARG A 35 -5.81 -3.32 18.07
N HIS A 36 -4.70 -2.63 18.29
CA HIS A 36 -3.33 -3.08 18.11
C HIS A 36 -2.62 -3.14 19.47
N THR A 37 -1.56 -3.94 19.54
CA THR A 37 -0.63 -3.93 20.65
C THR A 37 0.73 -3.55 20.11
N LEU A 38 1.23 -2.41 20.57
CA LEU A 38 2.59 -1.97 20.32
C LEU A 38 3.49 -2.45 21.45
N GLN A 39 4.47 -3.29 21.13
CA GLN A 39 5.42 -3.83 22.10
C GLN A 39 6.74 -4.20 21.40
N PRO A 40 7.91 -4.00 22.05
CA PRO A 40 9.17 -4.50 21.52
C PRO A 40 9.21 -6.03 21.47
N LYS A 41 10.02 -6.58 20.55
CA LYS A 41 10.29 -8.02 20.53
C LYS A 41 10.98 -8.41 21.84
N ALA A 42 10.47 -9.45 22.50
CA ALA A 42 11.09 -9.96 23.72
C ALA A 42 12.50 -10.50 23.42
N PRO A 43 13.51 -10.19 24.25
CA PRO A 43 14.84 -10.76 24.09
C PRO A 43 14.80 -12.29 24.20
N ALA A 44 15.64 -12.98 23.42
CA ALA A 44 15.66 -14.45 23.33
C ALA A 44 15.99 -15.17 24.66
N THR A 45 16.51 -14.43 25.65
CA THR A 45 16.79 -14.91 27.00
C THR A 45 16.03 -14.05 28.01
N THR A 46 15.20 -14.67 28.84
CA THR A 46 14.52 -14.01 29.95
C THR A 46 15.49 -13.86 31.12
N ASP A 47 16.20 -12.74 31.15
CA ASP A 47 16.92 -12.28 32.33
C ASP A 47 15.97 -11.45 33.20
N GLU A 48 15.58 -11.96 34.37
CA GLU A 48 14.65 -11.29 35.29
C GLU A 48 15.20 -9.97 35.86
N SER A 49 16.51 -9.69 35.71
CA SER A 49 17.12 -8.43 36.11
C SER A 49 16.89 -7.28 35.11
N LYS A 50 16.44 -7.56 33.88
CA LYS A 50 16.19 -6.55 32.85
C LYS A 50 14.75 -5.99 32.92
N PRO A 51 14.54 -4.71 32.58
CA PRO A 51 13.20 -4.13 32.52
C PRO A 51 12.32 -4.89 31.53
N LYS A 52 11.05 -5.10 31.89
CA LYS A 52 10.07 -5.75 31.00
C LYS A 52 9.81 -4.87 29.78
N PRO A 53 9.63 -5.46 28.57
CA PRO A 53 9.34 -4.68 27.37
C PRO A 53 8.01 -3.94 27.55
N PRO A 54 7.99 -2.60 27.42
CA PRO A 54 6.78 -1.81 27.62
C PRO A 54 5.76 -2.09 26.52
N LYS A 55 4.50 -1.87 26.84
CA LYS A 55 3.39 -2.15 25.95
C LYS A 55 2.43 -0.96 25.92
N LEU A 56 1.95 -0.63 24.72
CA LEU A 56 0.92 0.37 24.50
C LEU A 56 -0.23 -0.25 23.70
N THR A 57 -1.46 0.00 24.13
CA THR A 57 -2.65 -0.31 23.32
C THR A 57 -2.93 0.87 22.38
N LEU A 58 -3.01 0.56 21.08
CA LEU A 58 -3.37 1.53 20.05
C LEU A 58 -4.68 1.13 19.39
N TYR A 59 -5.40 2.11 18.88
CA TYR A 59 -6.57 1.93 18.05
C TYR A 59 -6.36 2.60 16.71
N SER A 60 -6.78 1.95 15.63
CA SER A 60 -6.94 2.58 14.33
C SER A 60 -8.41 2.57 13.93
N LEU A 61 -8.95 3.74 13.64
CA LEU A 61 -10.32 3.96 13.17
C LEU A 61 -10.31 4.20 11.67
N TYR A 62 -11.10 3.42 10.94
CA TYR A 62 -11.33 3.60 9.50
C TYR A 62 -12.76 4.05 9.30
N MET A 63 -12.96 5.27 8.81
CA MET A 63 -14.27 5.89 8.69
C MET A 63 -14.65 6.39 7.31
N HIS A 64 -15.98 6.47 7.23
CA HIS A 64 -16.90 6.50 6.11
C HIS A 64 -16.86 5.22 5.28
N LEU A 65 -17.46 4.16 5.80
CA LEU A 65 -17.65 2.90 5.06
C LEU A 65 -18.89 2.92 4.17
N LYS A 66 -18.85 2.15 3.10
CA LYS A 66 -19.96 1.99 2.16
C LYS A 66 -21.19 1.36 2.86
N CYS A 67 -22.40 1.84 2.56
CA CYS A 67 -23.64 1.34 3.17
C CYS A 67 -24.06 -0.02 2.62
N TRP A 68 -24.84 -0.77 3.40
CA TRP A 68 -25.27 -2.13 3.07
C TRP A 68 -26.15 -2.19 1.82
N LYS A 69 -26.99 -1.17 1.56
CA LYS A 69 -27.75 -1.04 0.30
C LYS A 69 -26.85 -1.12 -0.93
N ASP A 70 -25.70 -0.46 -0.93
CA ASP A 70 -24.80 -0.48 -2.08
C ASP A 70 -24.21 -1.89 -2.29
N TYR A 71 -23.85 -2.61 -1.22
CA TYR A 71 -23.41 -4.02 -1.31
C TYR A 71 -24.50 -4.99 -1.80
N ARG A 72 -25.77 -4.66 -1.57
CA ARG A 72 -26.91 -5.44 -2.11
C ARG A 72 -27.16 -5.15 -3.59
N GLN A 73 -26.83 -3.95 -4.05
CA GLN A 73 -27.02 -3.55 -5.45
C GLN A 73 -25.91 -4.05 -6.36
N ASP A 74 -24.68 -4.19 -5.84
CA ASP A 74 -23.55 -4.72 -6.60
C ASP A 74 -23.08 -6.09 -6.07
N GLU A 75 -23.54 -7.15 -6.74
CA GLU A 75 -23.15 -8.53 -6.41
C GLU A 75 -21.66 -8.83 -6.66
N LYS A 76 -20.93 -7.98 -7.42
CA LYS A 76 -19.50 -8.15 -7.67
C LYS A 76 -18.64 -7.53 -6.57
N LEU A 77 -19.23 -6.70 -5.72
CA LEU A 77 -18.49 -6.02 -4.67
C LEU A 77 -18.07 -7.04 -3.61
N ALA A 78 -16.76 -7.22 -3.45
CA ALA A 78 -16.21 -8.10 -2.44
C ALA A 78 -16.69 -7.66 -1.06
N ARG A 79 -17.05 -8.61 -0.20
CA ARG A 79 -17.61 -8.34 1.13
C ARG A 79 -16.62 -8.79 2.22
N PRO A 80 -16.40 -8.01 3.27
CA PRO A 80 -15.57 -8.40 4.42
C PRO A 80 -15.92 -9.79 4.94
N THR A 81 -14.90 -10.61 5.18
CA THR A 81 -15.07 -12.00 5.61
C THR A 81 -15.64 -12.10 7.03
N PHE A 82 -15.48 -11.06 7.85
CA PHE A 82 -15.98 -11.01 9.21
C PHE A 82 -17.49 -10.73 9.33
N TRP A 83 -18.17 -10.32 8.25
CA TRP A 83 -19.62 -10.14 8.17
C TRP A 83 -20.34 -11.49 8.12
N GLY A 84 -20.17 -12.34 9.14
CA GLY A 84 -20.80 -13.66 9.17
C GLY A 84 -20.19 -14.61 8.15
N ALA A 85 -18.94 -15.00 8.41
CA ALA A 85 -18.29 -16.10 7.71
C ALA A 85 -19.22 -17.32 7.67
N GLY A 86 -19.31 -17.92 6.48
CA GLY A 86 -19.97 -19.20 6.31
C GLY A 86 -21.39 -19.16 5.76
N ILE A 87 -22.02 -18.01 5.51
CA ILE A 87 -23.31 -18.02 4.80
C ILE A 87 -23.07 -18.07 3.29
N TYR A 88 -23.74 -18.98 2.59
CA TYR A 88 -23.62 -19.16 1.15
C TYR A 88 -24.98 -19.34 0.49
N THR A 89 -25.10 -18.86 -0.74
CA THR A 89 -26.20 -19.22 -1.64
C THR A 89 -25.75 -20.30 -2.60
N VAL A 90 -26.54 -21.35 -2.76
CA VAL A 90 -26.30 -22.41 -3.75
C VAL A 90 -26.48 -21.86 -5.16
N ASN A 91 -25.41 -21.84 -5.95
CA ASN A 91 -25.41 -21.40 -7.34
C ASN A 91 -24.82 -22.49 -8.25
N THR A 92 -25.71 -23.35 -8.76
CA THR A 92 -25.37 -24.45 -9.65
C THR A 92 -26.16 -24.38 -10.96
N ARG A 93 -25.57 -24.84 -12.06
CA ARG A 93 -26.24 -24.94 -13.37
C ARG A 93 -27.26 -26.09 -13.42
N SER A 94 -27.07 -27.14 -12.61
CA SER A 94 -27.95 -28.32 -12.57
C SER A 94 -29.26 -28.09 -11.80
N GLY A 95 -29.42 -26.94 -11.13
CA GLY A 95 -30.56 -26.67 -10.25
C GLY A 95 -30.47 -27.28 -8.85
N GLU A 96 -29.54 -28.22 -8.61
CA GLU A 96 -29.35 -28.93 -7.33
C GLU A 96 -27.86 -29.11 -6.99
N LEU A 97 -27.50 -28.99 -5.71
CA LEU A 97 -26.15 -29.20 -5.17
C LEU A 97 -26.13 -30.39 -4.20
N ASN A 98 -25.26 -31.36 -4.45
CA ASN A 98 -25.14 -32.55 -3.59
C ASN A 98 -24.46 -32.21 -2.26
N VAL A 99 -25.06 -32.68 -1.17
CA VAL A 99 -24.47 -32.79 0.16
C VAL A 99 -23.85 -34.18 0.29
N ARG A 100 -22.56 -34.26 0.58
CA ARG A 100 -21.78 -35.51 0.57
C ARG A 100 -21.34 -35.91 1.98
N ALA A 101 -21.20 -37.20 2.23
CA ALA A 101 -20.81 -37.69 3.56
C ALA A 101 -19.38 -37.28 3.98
N GLU A 102 -18.48 -37.10 3.01
CA GLU A 102 -17.07 -36.73 3.21
C GLU A 102 -16.66 -35.60 2.26
N ALA A 103 -15.56 -34.91 2.56
CA ALA A 103 -15.02 -33.77 1.81
C ALA A 103 -14.32 -34.17 0.48
N ARG A 104 -15.00 -34.96 -0.37
CA ARG A 104 -14.49 -35.42 -1.68
C ARG A 104 -15.61 -35.70 -2.69
N SER A 105 -15.28 -35.61 -3.97
CA SER A 105 -16.25 -35.67 -5.08
C SER A 105 -16.94 -37.03 -5.29
N ASN A 106 -16.32 -38.13 -4.84
CA ASN A 106 -16.84 -39.49 -4.99
C ASN A 106 -17.51 -40.06 -3.73
N ALA A 107 -17.64 -39.26 -2.66
CA ALA A 107 -18.33 -39.67 -1.45
C ALA A 107 -19.85 -39.82 -1.68
N SER A 108 -20.48 -40.68 -0.88
CA SER A 108 -21.92 -40.91 -0.90
C SER A 108 -22.71 -39.61 -0.70
N ILE A 109 -23.82 -39.49 -1.42
CA ILE A 109 -24.69 -38.31 -1.36
C ILE A 109 -25.70 -38.54 -0.24
N LEU A 110 -25.72 -37.62 0.73
CA LEU A 110 -26.65 -37.62 1.86
C LEU A 110 -27.96 -36.90 1.52
N GLY A 111 -27.89 -35.88 0.68
CA GLY A 111 -29.03 -35.10 0.23
C GLY A 111 -28.64 -34.08 -0.83
N LYS A 112 -29.60 -33.27 -1.25
CA LYS A 112 -29.41 -32.25 -2.28
C LYS A 112 -30.07 -30.94 -1.89
N LEU A 113 -29.38 -29.82 -2.13
CA LEU A 113 -29.87 -28.46 -1.90
C LEU A 113 -30.33 -27.82 -3.21
N SER A 114 -31.49 -27.19 -3.22
CA SER A 114 -31.98 -26.46 -4.39
C SER A 114 -31.12 -25.22 -4.72
N LYS A 115 -31.00 -24.86 -6.00
CA LYS A 115 -30.42 -23.57 -6.43
C LYS A 115 -31.15 -22.42 -5.73
N GLY A 116 -30.39 -21.47 -5.20
CA GLY A 116 -30.91 -20.35 -4.41
C GLY A 116 -31.08 -20.66 -2.92
N ALA A 117 -30.91 -21.92 -2.47
CA ALA A 117 -30.91 -22.24 -1.05
C ALA A 117 -29.79 -21.48 -0.33
N GLN A 118 -30.11 -20.93 0.84
CA GLN A 118 -29.11 -20.31 1.71
C GLN A 118 -28.70 -21.31 2.77
N ILE A 119 -27.39 -21.46 2.95
CA ILE A 119 -26.80 -22.39 3.91
C ILE A 119 -25.75 -21.70 4.75
N ARG A 120 -25.49 -22.25 5.94
CA ARG A 120 -24.27 -22.00 6.70
C ARG A 120 -23.30 -23.16 6.49
N ALA A 121 -22.06 -22.88 6.12
CA ALA A 121 -21.00 -23.85 5.96
C ALA A 121 -19.67 -23.32 6.52
N SER A 122 -18.78 -24.21 6.94
CA SER A 122 -17.50 -23.90 7.58
C SER A 122 -16.33 -24.68 6.95
N GLY A 123 -15.10 -24.27 7.20
CA GLY A 123 -13.89 -24.91 6.65
C GLY A 123 -13.34 -24.20 5.39
N GLY A 124 -12.46 -24.89 4.66
CA GLY A 124 -11.80 -24.35 3.46
C GLY A 124 -11.44 -25.44 2.44
N GLY A 125 -11.12 -25.03 1.22
CA GLY A 125 -10.80 -25.93 0.10
C GLY A 125 -11.98 -26.22 -0.83
N ALA A 126 -11.90 -27.33 -1.58
CA ALA A 126 -12.90 -27.70 -2.59
C ALA A 126 -14.27 -28.09 -2.01
N PHE A 127 -14.32 -28.44 -0.72
CA PHE A 127 -15.54 -28.83 -0.02
C PHE A 127 -15.62 -28.13 1.34
N LEU A 128 -16.76 -27.53 1.65
CA LEU A 128 -17.07 -26.91 2.94
C LEU A 128 -17.99 -27.82 3.74
N LYS A 129 -17.83 -27.86 5.06
CA LYS A 129 -18.71 -28.60 5.97
C LYS A 129 -20.04 -27.87 6.09
N LEU A 130 -21.16 -28.54 5.84
CA LEU A 130 -22.49 -27.96 6.02
C LEU A 130 -22.81 -27.89 7.51
N GLU A 131 -23.16 -26.70 8.01
CA GLU A 131 -23.55 -26.50 9.41
C GLU A 131 -25.06 -26.33 9.54
N GLN A 132 -25.69 -25.62 8.61
CA GLN A 132 -27.13 -25.29 8.68
C GLN A 132 -27.72 -25.05 7.28
N VAL A 133 -28.99 -25.42 7.06
CA VAL A 133 -29.80 -24.90 5.95
C VAL A 133 -30.68 -23.78 6.50
N ILE A 134 -30.50 -22.56 5.98
CA ILE A 134 -31.19 -21.34 6.43
C ILE A 134 -32.51 -21.19 5.68
N SER A 135 -32.50 -21.40 4.36
CA SER A 135 -33.68 -21.36 3.49
C SER A 135 -33.49 -22.19 2.23
N GLY A 136 -34.59 -22.61 1.61
CA GLY A 136 -34.59 -23.53 0.45
C GLY A 136 -34.84 -24.98 0.84
N ASN A 137 -34.98 -25.86 -0.15
CA ASN A 137 -35.35 -27.25 0.06
C ASN A 137 -34.11 -28.15 0.04
N ASP A 138 -34.09 -29.12 0.96
CA ASP A 138 -33.15 -30.23 1.01
C ASP A 138 -33.87 -31.57 0.81
N LEU A 139 -33.39 -32.39 -0.13
CA LEU A 139 -34.04 -33.66 -0.50
C LEU A 139 -33.05 -34.83 -0.59
N PRO A 140 -33.26 -35.92 0.17
CA PRO A 140 -34.15 -36.01 1.35
C PRO A 140 -33.75 -35.00 2.43
N ALA A 141 -34.69 -34.65 3.31
CA ALA A 141 -34.44 -33.73 4.42
C ALA A 141 -33.27 -34.23 5.29
N LEU A 142 -32.27 -33.40 5.50
CA LEU A 142 -31.07 -33.72 6.25
C LEU A 142 -31.41 -33.70 7.74
N THR A 143 -31.19 -34.83 8.41
CA THR A 143 -31.45 -34.94 9.86
C THR A 143 -30.25 -34.42 10.65
N PRO A 144 -30.43 -33.45 11.57
CA PRO A 144 -29.36 -33.01 12.46
C PRO A 144 -28.83 -34.16 13.33
N LYS A 145 -27.54 -34.11 13.67
CA LYS A 145 -26.91 -34.99 14.67
C LYS A 145 -27.37 -34.61 16.08
N GLU A 146 -27.04 -35.44 17.08
CA GLU A 146 -27.39 -35.20 18.49
C GLU A 146 -26.88 -33.85 19.04
N ASP A 147 -25.81 -33.30 18.48
CA ASP A 147 -25.24 -31.99 18.82
C ASP A 147 -25.92 -30.80 18.08
N GLY A 148 -26.95 -31.07 17.28
CA GLY A 148 -27.67 -30.09 16.48
C GLY A 148 -27.01 -29.71 15.14
N SER A 149 -25.84 -30.27 14.81
CA SER A 149 -25.15 -30.00 13.54
C SER A 149 -25.70 -30.84 12.38
N LEU A 150 -25.80 -30.28 11.17
CA LEU A 150 -26.15 -31.06 9.99
C LEU A 150 -24.96 -31.92 9.50
N PRO A 151 -25.20 -33.14 9.03
CA PRO A 151 -24.15 -33.96 8.43
C PRO A 151 -23.84 -33.52 7.00
N GLY A 152 -22.54 -33.57 6.66
CA GLY A 152 -22.08 -33.59 5.27
C GLY A 152 -21.32 -32.35 4.80
N TYR A 153 -20.89 -32.41 3.54
CA TYR A 153 -20.01 -31.46 2.89
C TYR A 153 -20.57 -31.05 1.52
N VAL A 154 -20.40 -29.78 1.17
CA VAL A 154 -20.86 -29.18 -0.08
C VAL A 154 -19.68 -28.64 -0.88
N ALA A 155 -19.70 -28.79 -2.19
CA ALA A 155 -18.60 -28.32 -3.05
C ALA A 155 -18.60 -26.78 -3.13
N SER A 156 -17.47 -26.16 -2.77
CA SER A 156 -17.33 -24.70 -2.67
C SER A 156 -17.50 -23.98 -4.01
N SER A 157 -17.17 -24.64 -5.12
CA SER A 157 -17.31 -24.11 -6.49
C SER A 157 -18.75 -23.79 -6.91
N PHE A 158 -19.74 -24.26 -6.17
CA PHE A 158 -21.17 -24.01 -6.42
C PHE A 158 -21.81 -23.13 -5.35
N LEU A 159 -21.00 -22.44 -4.55
CA LEU A 159 -21.46 -21.58 -3.48
C LEU A 159 -21.04 -20.14 -3.75
N THR A 160 -22.01 -19.24 -3.68
CA THR A 160 -21.75 -17.80 -3.65
C THR A 160 -21.75 -17.35 -2.19
N SER A 161 -20.62 -16.87 -1.68
CA SER A 161 -20.55 -16.33 -0.31
C SER A 161 -21.54 -15.17 -0.16
N GLN A 162 -22.31 -15.20 0.93
CA GLN A 162 -23.24 -14.16 1.34
C GLN A 162 -22.82 -13.67 2.71
N SER A 163 -21.62 -13.12 2.84
CA SER A 163 -21.30 -12.38 4.06
C SER A 163 -22.24 -11.18 4.17
N GLN A 164 -22.90 -11.06 5.32
CA GLN A 164 -23.85 -10.01 5.67
C GLN A 164 -23.51 -9.49 7.07
N PRO A 165 -23.58 -8.17 7.29
CA PRO A 165 -23.28 -7.62 8.60
C PRO A 165 -24.25 -8.19 9.66
N LYS A 166 -23.75 -8.45 10.88
CA LYS A 166 -24.56 -8.92 12.01
C LYS A 166 -25.72 -7.97 12.34
N ALA A 167 -25.50 -6.67 12.18
CA ALA A 167 -26.50 -5.61 12.30
C ALA A 167 -26.11 -4.42 11.40
N THR A 168 -27.10 -3.62 11.05
CA THR A 168 -26.95 -2.35 10.30
C THR A 168 -27.47 -1.19 11.15
N GLY A 169 -26.86 -0.01 11.04
CA GLY A 169 -27.26 1.21 11.74
C GLY A 169 -26.89 1.26 13.23
N SER A 170 -26.26 0.21 13.77
CA SER A 170 -25.79 0.16 15.15
C SER A 170 -24.35 -0.33 15.23
N VAL A 171 -23.66 0.01 16.32
CA VAL A 171 -22.31 -0.52 16.58
C VAL A 171 -22.41 -2.02 16.92
N VAL A 172 -21.55 -2.80 16.28
CA VAL A 172 -21.37 -4.22 16.52
C VAL A 172 -20.03 -4.44 17.21
N LEU A 173 -20.08 -4.82 18.49
CA LEU A 173 -18.91 -5.29 19.23
C LEU A 173 -18.56 -6.73 18.83
N LEU A 174 -17.27 -7.01 18.69
CA LEU A 174 -16.75 -8.32 18.34
C LEU A 174 -16.05 -8.94 19.54
N ASP A 175 -16.73 -9.92 20.15
CA ASP A 175 -16.19 -10.76 21.21
C ASP A 175 -16.35 -12.24 20.82
N PRO A 176 -15.24 -12.99 20.62
CA PRO A 176 -13.86 -12.51 20.64
C PRO A 176 -13.55 -11.54 19.48
N PRO A 177 -12.53 -10.67 19.61
CA PRO A 177 -12.04 -9.83 18.52
C PRO A 177 -11.65 -10.65 17.29
N VAL A 178 -11.87 -10.10 16.11
CA VAL A 178 -11.49 -10.74 14.84
C VAL A 178 -10.05 -10.36 14.47
N PRO A 179 -9.12 -11.33 14.31
CA PRO A 179 -7.78 -11.05 13.81
C PRO A 179 -7.85 -10.48 12.39
N ILE A 180 -7.04 -9.46 12.11
CA ILE A 180 -6.89 -8.89 10.77
C ILE A 180 -5.40 -8.75 10.43
N LYS A 181 -5.07 -8.85 9.15
CA LYS A 181 -3.74 -8.71 8.59
C LYS A 181 -3.72 -7.59 7.54
N ALA A 182 -2.53 -7.09 7.22
CA ALA A 182 -2.37 -6.17 6.10
C ALA A 182 -2.87 -6.82 4.80
N GLY A 183 -3.67 -6.09 4.03
CA GLY A 183 -4.33 -6.57 2.83
C GLY A 183 -5.72 -7.18 3.04
N ASP A 184 -6.15 -7.43 4.29
CA ASP A 184 -7.50 -7.93 4.54
C ASP A 184 -8.56 -6.86 4.19
N LEU A 185 -9.61 -7.27 3.48
CA LEU A 185 -10.76 -6.40 3.19
C LEU A 185 -11.56 -6.13 4.47
N ILE A 186 -11.48 -4.89 4.98
CA ILE A 186 -12.26 -4.44 6.13
C ILE A 186 -13.51 -3.63 5.80
N GLY A 187 -13.64 -3.20 4.54
CA GLY A 187 -14.76 -2.43 4.03
C GLY A 187 -14.35 -1.64 2.79
N HIS A 188 -15.34 -1.12 2.06
CA HIS A 188 -15.12 -0.21 0.94
C HIS A 188 -15.41 1.23 1.38
N VAL A 189 -14.75 2.20 0.73
CA VAL A 189 -14.95 3.62 0.98
C VAL A 189 -16.40 4.01 0.65
N GLY A 190 -17.04 4.68 1.60
CA GLY A 190 -18.40 5.19 1.55
C GLY A 190 -18.44 6.64 1.10
N LYS A 191 -19.64 7.20 1.10
CA LYS A 191 -19.88 8.59 0.69
C LYS A 191 -20.01 9.52 1.89
N TYR A 192 -19.46 10.71 1.77
CA TYR A 192 -19.59 11.79 2.74
C TYR A 192 -19.79 13.13 2.01
N GLN A 193 -20.68 13.97 2.52
CA GLN A 193 -20.94 15.31 1.96
C GLN A 193 -21.05 16.34 3.08
N ASN A 194 -20.22 17.38 3.08
CA ASN A 194 -20.40 18.56 3.93
C ASN A 194 -21.51 19.47 3.38
N GLN A 195 -22.03 20.40 4.20
CA GLN A 195 -23.02 21.39 3.76
C GLN A 195 -22.54 22.19 2.55
N SER A 196 -21.25 22.54 2.49
CA SER A 196 -20.64 23.33 1.42
C SER A 196 -20.33 22.56 0.14
N ASP A 197 -20.40 21.23 0.17
CA ASP A 197 -19.98 20.41 -0.96
C ASP A 197 -21.08 20.36 -2.03
N GLY A 198 -20.70 20.51 -3.30
CA GLY A 198 -21.63 20.42 -4.42
C GLY A 198 -22.19 19.01 -4.67
N SER A 199 -21.51 17.97 -4.17
CA SER A 199 -21.92 16.56 -4.31
C SER A 199 -21.21 15.67 -3.28
N PRO A 200 -21.76 14.48 -2.96
CA PRO A 200 -21.08 13.51 -2.09
C PRO A 200 -19.75 13.02 -2.69
N GLN A 201 -18.75 12.85 -1.84
CA GLN A 201 -17.41 12.39 -2.19
C GLN A 201 -17.10 11.03 -1.55
N GLU A 202 -16.24 10.24 -2.18
CA GLU A 202 -15.64 9.06 -1.54
C GLU A 202 -14.51 9.52 -0.64
N LEU A 203 -14.67 9.36 0.68
CA LEU A 203 -13.75 9.88 1.68
C LEU A 203 -13.32 8.78 2.64
N LEU A 204 -12.02 8.67 2.89
CA LEU A 204 -11.48 7.88 3.99
C LEU A 204 -11.04 8.82 5.10
N HIS A 205 -11.58 8.60 6.29
CA HIS A 205 -11.06 9.18 7.52
C HIS A 205 -10.27 8.12 8.28
N LEU A 206 -9.00 8.39 8.58
CA LEU A 206 -8.12 7.47 9.29
C LEU A 206 -7.52 8.15 10.51
N GLU A 207 -7.78 7.59 11.68
CA GLU A 207 -7.15 8.01 12.94
C GLU A 207 -6.40 6.87 13.58
N VAL A 208 -5.28 7.19 14.22
CA VAL A 208 -4.55 6.28 15.10
C VAL A 208 -4.39 6.95 16.46
N PHE A 209 -4.89 6.31 17.51
CA PHE A 209 -4.95 6.91 18.83
C PHE A 209 -4.75 5.92 19.99
N SER A 210 -4.47 6.44 21.19
CA SER A 210 -4.42 5.68 22.45
C SER A 210 -5.12 6.43 23.57
N CYS A 211 -5.89 5.72 24.38
CA CYS A 211 -6.42 6.25 25.64
C CYS A 211 -5.51 5.95 26.85
N GLU A 212 -4.37 5.27 26.64
CA GLU A 212 -3.39 5.01 27.71
C GLU A 212 -2.49 6.23 27.93
N ASP A 213 -1.73 6.21 29.03
CA ASP A 213 -0.76 7.26 29.36
C ASP A 213 0.48 7.13 28.45
N VAL A 214 0.44 7.79 27.30
CA VAL A 214 1.51 7.76 26.29
C VAL A 214 2.82 8.36 26.84
N PRO A 215 2.85 9.51 27.53
CA PRO A 215 4.07 10.01 28.18
C PRO A 215 4.71 9.00 29.15
N ALA A 216 3.91 8.34 29.99
CA ALA A 216 4.42 7.32 30.90
C ALA A 216 4.94 6.08 30.17
N PHE A 217 4.25 5.63 29.11
CA PHE A 217 4.74 4.55 28.24
C PHE A 217 6.08 4.92 27.60
N VAL A 218 6.24 6.14 27.09
CA VAL A 218 7.49 6.60 26.45
C VAL A 218 8.62 6.68 27.46
N SER A 219 8.36 7.13 28.70
CA SER A 219 9.36 7.06 29.77
C SER A 219 9.82 5.63 30.04
N GLN A 220 8.90 4.67 30.13
CA GLN A 220 9.24 3.25 30.29
C GLN A 220 10.01 2.70 29.08
N SER A 221 9.64 3.13 27.88
CA SER A 221 10.29 2.78 26.61
C SER A 221 11.74 3.27 26.55
N ARG A 222 12.01 4.50 27.00
CA ARG A 222 13.37 5.04 27.14
C ARG A 222 14.20 4.26 28.15
N THR A 223 13.64 3.94 29.31
CA THR A 223 14.34 3.10 30.32
C THR A 223 14.66 1.72 29.77
N TRP A 224 13.72 1.10 29.05
CA TRP A 224 13.95 -0.20 28.44
C TRP A 224 15.02 -0.14 27.33
N ALA A 225 14.98 0.89 26.47
CA ALA A 225 15.93 1.09 25.40
C ALA A 225 17.39 1.24 25.87
N GLN A 226 17.63 1.77 27.07
CA GLN A 226 18.98 1.84 27.67
C GLN A 226 19.60 0.45 27.91
N SER A 227 18.79 -0.60 28.01
CA SER A 227 19.26 -1.98 28.20
C SER A 227 19.56 -2.71 26.89
N LEU A 228 19.28 -2.08 25.75
CA LEU A 228 19.50 -2.64 24.43
C LEU A 228 20.97 -2.56 24.03
N PRO A 229 21.47 -3.55 23.27
CA PRO A 229 22.80 -3.49 22.72
C PRO A 229 22.89 -2.43 21.61
N ASP A 230 24.09 -1.96 21.31
CA ASP A 230 24.28 -0.84 20.36
C ASP A 230 23.81 -1.19 18.94
N GLU A 231 23.78 -2.46 18.56
CA GLU A 231 23.25 -2.93 17.26
C GLU A 231 21.75 -2.65 17.09
N GLU A 232 21.01 -2.48 18.18
CA GLU A 232 19.59 -2.11 18.14
C GLU A 232 19.36 -0.58 18.11
N LYS A 233 20.42 0.23 18.15
CA LYS A 233 20.35 1.69 17.99
C LYS A 233 20.41 2.09 16.52
N SER A 234 19.33 1.78 15.80
CA SER A 234 19.24 1.93 14.35
C SER A 234 19.00 3.35 13.84
N LEU A 235 18.88 4.36 14.72
CA LEU A 235 18.62 5.74 14.31
C LEU A 235 19.86 6.60 14.56
N LEU A 236 20.24 7.42 13.57
CA LEU A 236 21.29 8.43 13.69
C LEU A 236 20.66 9.81 13.84
N LYS A 237 20.80 10.44 15.00
CA LYS A 237 20.42 11.84 15.20
C LYS A 237 21.59 12.74 14.86
N ILE A 238 21.31 13.70 13.98
CA ILE A 238 22.17 14.82 13.61
C ILE A 238 21.68 16.02 14.41
N HIS A 239 22.55 16.62 15.22
CA HIS A 239 22.21 17.77 16.07
C HIS A 239 22.54 19.09 15.37
N ALA A 240 21.60 20.03 15.44
CA ALA A 240 21.79 21.40 15.01
C ALA A 240 22.99 22.04 15.74
N GLY A 241 23.84 22.73 14.99
CA GLY A 241 25.01 23.45 15.50
C GLY A 241 26.21 22.58 15.89
N ALA A 242 26.05 21.26 16.03
CA ALA A 242 27.09 20.36 16.50
C ALA A 242 28.16 20.01 15.44
N SER A 243 27.79 20.04 14.16
CA SER A 243 28.69 19.69 13.04
C SER A 243 28.60 20.63 11.86
N LYS A 244 29.49 20.40 10.88
CA LYS A 244 29.41 20.93 9.53
C LYS A 244 29.16 19.80 8.53
N LEU A 245 28.44 20.12 7.48
CA LEU A 245 28.35 19.30 6.29
C LEU A 245 29.48 19.73 5.34
N ILE A 246 30.46 18.85 5.12
CA ILE A 246 31.65 19.15 4.32
C ILE A 246 31.28 19.20 2.84
N ALA A 247 31.67 20.27 2.15
CA ALA A 247 31.31 20.47 0.74
C ALA A 247 31.87 19.33 -0.14
N HIS A 248 31.05 18.83 -1.05
CA HIS A 248 31.49 17.80 -1.99
C HIS A 248 32.53 18.36 -2.97
N ARG A 249 33.54 17.56 -3.28
CA ARG A 249 34.55 17.81 -4.31
C ARG A 249 34.73 16.53 -5.13
N ASP A 250 35.03 16.67 -6.41
CA ASP A 250 35.17 15.54 -7.34
C ASP A 250 36.28 14.55 -6.95
N ASP A 251 37.23 14.99 -6.13
CA ASP A 251 38.35 14.17 -5.64
C ASP A 251 38.01 13.32 -4.41
N ILE A 252 36.82 13.50 -3.80
CA ILE A 252 36.41 12.76 -2.60
C ILE A 252 35.97 11.34 -2.96
N LYS A 253 36.68 10.36 -2.39
CA LYS A 253 36.45 8.92 -2.56
C LYS A 253 37.17 8.15 -1.44
N SER A 254 37.06 6.83 -1.40
CA SER A 254 37.59 6.03 -0.27
C SER A 254 39.11 6.15 -0.06
N ASP A 255 39.90 6.41 -1.10
CA ASP A 255 41.35 6.64 -1.01
C ASP A 255 41.74 8.12 -0.73
N ASN A 256 40.76 9.03 -0.77
CA ASN A 256 40.91 10.45 -0.46
C ASN A 256 39.64 10.95 0.27
N PRO A 257 39.44 10.53 1.53
CA PRO A 257 38.23 10.87 2.29
C PRO A 257 38.18 12.36 2.66
N PRO A 258 36.99 12.90 2.97
CA PRO A 258 36.87 14.26 3.50
C PRO A 258 37.61 14.39 4.84
N LYS A 259 37.97 15.63 5.19
CA LYS A 259 38.53 15.97 6.52
C LYS A 259 37.59 16.91 7.25
N LEU A 260 37.55 16.83 8.57
CA LEU A 260 36.75 17.73 9.41
C LEU A 260 37.18 19.21 9.30
N SER A 261 38.43 19.46 8.88
CA SER A 261 38.97 20.80 8.61
C SER A 261 38.60 21.35 7.24
N ASP A 262 38.03 20.54 6.36
CA ASP A 262 37.67 20.97 5.01
C ASP A 262 36.54 22.02 5.05
N GLU A 263 36.38 22.74 3.95
CA GLU A 263 35.29 23.70 3.81
C GLU A 263 33.93 23.00 3.91
N GLY A 264 33.02 23.60 4.68
CA GLY A 264 31.69 23.05 4.91
C GLY A 264 30.78 24.04 5.61
N THR A 265 29.48 23.79 5.52
CA THR A 265 28.44 24.64 6.09
C THR A 265 27.96 24.07 7.43
N GLN A 266 27.78 24.92 8.43
CA GLN A 266 27.24 24.49 9.73
C GLN A 266 25.80 24.01 9.57
N ILE A 267 25.50 22.85 10.15
CA ILE A 267 24.15 22.27 10.15
C ILE A 267 23.29 23.08 11.13
N GLY A 268 22.15 23.58 10.69
CA GLY A 268 21.26 24.42 11.49
C GLY A 268 20.00 23.73 12.02
N VAL A 269 19.79 22.45 11.67
CA VAL A 269 18.56 21.71 11.99
C VAL A 269 18.87 20.34 12.59
N ASP A 270 17.99 19.89 13.48
CA ASP A 270 17.98 18.50 13.95
C ASP A 270 17.36 17.61 12.87
N LEU A 271 17.94 16.43 12.67
CA LEU A 271 17.36 15.41 11.79
C LEU A 271 17.74 14.02 12.26
N ILE A 272 16.75 13.12 12.33
CA ILE A 272 16.94 11.71 12.64
C ILE A 272 16.84 10.90 11.36
N LEU A 273 17.90 10.19 11.02
CA LEU A 273 17.97 9.31 9.85
C LEU A 273 18.00 7.83 10.29
N PRO A 274 17.12 6.98 9.74
CA PRO A 274 17.20 5.55 10.01
C PRO A 274 18.40 4.92 9.29
N GLN A 275 19.01 3.89 9.89
CA GLN A 275 20.14 3.17 9.31
C GLN A 275 19.82 2.58 7.93
N SER A 276 18.57 2.17 7.71
CA SER A 276 18.10 1.69 6.41
C SER A 276 18.26 2.75 5.32
N LEU A 277 17.99 4.03 5.62
CA LEU A 277 18.19 5.14 4.68
C LEU A 277 19.69 5.42 4.44
N LEU A 278 20.50 5.40 5.49
CA LEU A 278 21.96 5.54 5.35
C LEU A 278 22.58 4.40 4.52
N ASN A 279 22.09 3.17 4.70
CA ASN A 279 22.52 2.01 3.94
C ASN A 279 22.07 2.06 2.47
N ALA A 280 20.96 2.73 2.18
CA ALA A 280 20.44 2.92 0.83
C ALA A 280 21.19 4.00 0.04
N ILE A 281 22.07 4.78 0.69
CA ILE A 281 22.98 5.69 -0.01
C ILE A 281 23.89 4.84 -0.92
N PRO A 282 24.08 5.23 -2.19
CA PRO A 282 24.99 4.55 -3.11
C PRO A 282 26.41 4.37 -2.54
N ALA A 283 27.18 3.42 -3.09
CA ALA A 283 28.53 3.14 -2.59
C ALA A 283 29.45 4.37 -2.64
N GLU A 284 29.31 5.19 -3.68
CA GLU A 284 30.03 6.45 -3.89
C GLU A 284 29.67 7.55 -2.87
N GLY A 285 28.53 7.41 -2.17
CA GLY A 285 28.10 8.33 -1.12
C GLY A 285 28.42 7.85 0.29
N ARG A 286 29.21 6.77 0.43
CA ARG A 286 29.57 6.16 1.71
C ARG A 286 31.07 5.93 1.78
N ILE A 287 31.74 6.53 2.76
CA ILE A 287 33.17 6.30 2.97
C ILE A 287 33.39 5.86 4.41
N LYS A 288 34.03 4.70 4.57
CA LYS A 288 34.46 4.19 5.86
C LYS A 288 35.97 4.37 5.99
N VAL A 289 36.40 5.16 6.98
CA VAL A 289 37.81 5.34 7.32
C VAL A 289 38.13 4.48 8.55
N PRO A 290 39.00 3.46 8.44
CA PRO A 290 39.29 2.57 9.56
C PRO A 290 40.05 3.32 10.66
N ALA A 291 39.89 2.83 11.90
CA ALA A 291 40.69 3.32 13.02
C ALA A 291 42.20 3.13 12.75
N SER A 292 43.01 4.06 13.23
CA SER A 292 44.47 4.02 13.09
C SER A 292 45.14 4.27 14.43
N ASN A 293 46.05 3.38 14.81
CA ASN A 293 46.87 3.50 16.01
C ASN A 293 48.31 3.72 15.59
N THR A 294 48.79 4.95 15.79
CA THR A 294 50.19 5.32 15.55
C THR A 294 50.89 5.59 16.89
N ALA A 295 52.23 5.57 16.89
CA ALA A 295 53.03 5.87 18.08
C ALA A 295 52.78 7.28 18.67
N THR A 296 52.14 8.17 17.90
CA THR A 296 51.84 9.56 18.24
C THR A 296 50.34 9.86 18.43
N GLY A 297 49.45 8.86 18.32
CA GLY A 297 48.01 9.03 18.58
C GLY A 297 47.11 7.91 18.03
N CYS A 298 45.93 7.79 18.62
CA CYS A 298 44.81 6.95 18.17
C CYS A 298 43.75 7.81 17.47
N THR A 299 43.32 7.41 16.27
CA THR A 299 42.12 7.98 15.63
C THR A 299 41.04 6.90 15.51
N PRO A 300 39.79 7.19 15.93
CA PRO A 300 38.69 6.22 15.85
C PRO A 300 38.29 5.96 14.40
N GLU A 301 37.48 4.91 14.20
CA GLU A 301 36.80 4.64 12.92
C GLU A 301 35.78 5.75 12.64
N VAL A 302 35.71 6.23 11.39
CA VAL A 302 34.79 7.30 10.98
C VAL A 302 33.99 6.88 9.75
N TYR A 303 32.67 7.03 9.82
CA TYR A 303 31.78 6.91 8.67
C TYR A 303 31.45 8.29 8.11
N TRP A 304 31.56 8.42 6.80
CA TRP A 304 31.16 9.59 6.06
C TRP A 304 29.95 9.26 5.19
N TRP A 305 28.89 10.04 5.35
CA TRP A 305 27.62 9.90 4.64
C TRP A 305 27.41 11.11 3.75
N ARG A 306 27.23 10.91 2.45
CA ARG A 306 26.82 11.98 1.53
C ARG A 306 25.32 12.21 1.66
N LEU A 307 24.95 13.38 2.18
CA LEU A 307 23.59 13.80 2.44
C LEU A 307 23.28 15.02 1.58
N ASP A 308 22.45 14.83 0.56
CA ASP A 308 22.01 15.88 -0.35
C ASP A 308 20.49 16.07 -0.18
N ASP A 309 20.04 17.33 -0.15
CA ASP A 309 18.65 17.79 -0.01
C ASP A 309 17.95 17.33 1.28
N LEU A 310 18.72 16.99 2.32
CA LEU A 310 18.20 16.50 3.60
C LEU A 310 18.31 17.50 4.76
N LEU A 311 19.27 18.42 4.71
CA LEU A 311 19.61 19.31 5.83
C LEU A 311 19.56 20.78 5.41
N ALA A 312 19.53 21.67 6.39
CA ALA A 312 19.66 23.11 6.20
C ALA A 312 20.73 23.73 7.09
N ASP A 313 21.20 24.92 6.70
CA ASP A 313 22.03 25.79 7.52
C ASP A 313 21.20 26.54 8.58
N LYS A 314 21.87 27.37 9.39
CA LYS A 314 21.25 28.17 10.46
C LYS A 314 20.19 29.17 9.97
N ASP A 315 20.20 29.51 8.68
CA ASP A 315 19.28 30.45 8.05
C ASP A 315 18.14 29.70 7.33
N GLY A 316 18.07 28.37 7.48
CA GLY A 316 17.02 27.53 6.91
C GLY A 316 17.21 27.22 5.43
N LYS A 317 18.39 27.50 4.86
CA LYS A 317 18.70 27.22 3.46
C LYS A 317 19.19 25.77 3.30
N PRO A 318 18.67 25.00 2.33
CA PRO A 318 19.13 23.64 2.08
C PRO A 318 20.65 23.55 1.82
N ILE A 319 21.30 22.52 2.38
CA ILE A 319 22.73 22.25 2.23
C ILE A 319 23.00 20.80 1.82
N ASN A 320 24.08 20.61 1.07
CA ASN A 320 24.51 19.33 0.48
C ASN A 320 25.97 19.07 0.83
N GLY A 321 26.34 17.80 1.06
CA GLY A 321 27.72 17.43 1.34
C GLY A 321 27.88 16.18 2.21
N TRP A 322 29.03 16.10 2.88
CA TRP A 322 29.46 14.93 3.64
C TRP A 322 29.36 15.15 5.15
N LEU A 323 28.61 14.28 5.82
CA LEU A 323 28.52 14.22 7.27
C LEU A 323 29.48 13.15 7.79
N ALA A 324 30.37 13.54 8.71
CA ALA A 324 31.11 12.58 9.52
C ALA A 324 30.30 12.18 10.75
N GLU A 325 29.99 10.89 10.86
CA GLU A 325 29.46 10.29 12.08
C GLU A 325 30.56 10.28 13.14
N GLN A 326 30.31 11.00 14.23
CA GLN A 326 31.28 11.27 15.29
C GLN A 326 30.58 11.25 16.63
N GLU A 327 31.22 10.62 17.62
CA GLU A 327 30.78 10.72 19.01
C GLU A 327 30.72 12.19 19.45
N LEU A 328 29.75 12.50 20.32
CA LEU A 328 29.45 13.86 20.83
C LEU A 328 28.86 14.85 19.81
N ILE A 329 28.86 14.53 18.51
CA ILE A 329 28.31 15.36 17.44
C ILE A 329 27.04 14.74 16.85
N THR A 330 27.07 13.42 16.61
CA THR A 330 25.93 12.61 16.22
C THR A 330 25.67 11.56 17.30
N THR A 331 24.42 11.16 17.49
CA THR A 331 24.05 10.15 18.49
C THR A 331 23.25 9.02 17.88
N ARG A 332 23.49 7.81 18.37
CA ARG A 332 22.75 6.61 17.99
C ARG A 332 21.62 6.37 18.98
N HIS A 333 20.41 6.15 18.46
CA HIS A 333 19.19 5.98 19.25
C HIS A 333 18.44 4.72 18.87
N SER A 334 17.83 4.08 19.86
CA SER A 334 16.82 3.07 19.62
C SER A 334 15.50 3.73 19.18
N PRO A 335 14.70 3.08 18.32
CA PRO A 335 13.37 3.58 17.96
C PRO A 335 12.42 3.61 19.16
N TRP A 336 12.72 2.80 20.18
CA TRP A 336 11.99 2.76 21.44
C TRP A 336 12.34 3.91 22.39
N GLU A 337 13.27 4.79 22.02
CA GLU A 337 13.50 6.03 22.77
C GLU A 337 12.49 7.13 22.41
N TRP A 338 11.78 7.00 21.28
CA TRP A 338 10.89 8.05 20.76
C TRP A 338 11.60 9.41 20.73
N GLU A 339 12.83 9.41 20.21
CA GLU A 339 13.64 10.62 20.10
C GLU A 339 12.97 11.63 19.16
N GLY A 340 12.90 12.90 19.58
CA GLY A 340 12.27 13.98 18.83
C GLY A 340 10.73 14.08 18.95
N PHE A 341 10.07 13.17 19.66
CA PHE A 341 8.62 13.26 19.87
C PHE A 341 8.22 14.27 20.96
N ASP A 342 7.24 15.10 20.62
CA ASP A 342 6.61 16.06 21.54
C ASP A 342 5.20 15.56 21.92
N PHE A 343 4.87 15.64 23.20
CA PHE A 343 3.56 15.24 23.74
C PHE A 343 2.84 16.46 24.24
N LEU A 344 1.85 16.92 23.47
CA LEU A 344 1.14 18.17 23.73
C LEU A 344 -0.32 17.87 24.05
N GLU A 345 -0.87 18.55 25.04
CA GLU A 345 -2.30 18.50 25.30
C GLU A 345 -2.96 19.74 24.68
N ASP A 346 -3.99 19.50 23.88
CA ASP A 346 -4.86 20.56 23.40
C ASP A 346 -5.87 20.90 24.50
N THR A 347 -5.80 22.15 24.94
CA THR A 347 -6.65 22.69 26.00
C THR A 347 -7.69 23.68 25.45
N ASP A 348 -7.76 23.83 24.13
CA ASP A 348 -8.64 24.82 23.50
C ASP A 348 -10.09 24.33 23.52
N PRO A 349 -11.03 25.10 24.12
CA PRO A 349 -12.43 24.79 23.98
C PRO A 349 -12.90 25.06 22.54
N PRO A 350 -13.94 24.36 22.04
CA PRO A 350 -14.43 24.55 20.67
C PRO A 350 -14.77 26.00 20.33
N ARG A 351 -15.32 26.76 21.30
CA ARG A 351 -15.63 28.18 21.13
C ARG A 351 -14.40 29.01 20.76
N SER A 352 -13.28 28.78 21.42
CA SER A 352 -12.02 29.47 21.14
C SER A 352 -11.46 29.10 19.77
N GLY A 353 -11.51 27.81 19.41
CA GLY A 353 -11.11 27.34 18.09
C GLY A 353 -11.96 27.93 16.94
N LEU A 354 -13.29 27.96 17.09
CA LEU A 354 -14.19 28.54 16.08
C LEU A 354 -14.04 30.05 15.99
N ALA A 355 -13.97 30.76 17.12
CA ALA A 355 -13.75 32.21 17.13
C ALA A 355 -12.45 32.58 16.42
N TYR A 356 -11.36 31.86 16.71
CA TYR A 356 -10.08 32.02 16.00
C TYR A 356 -10.26 31.80 14.49
N TYR A 357 -10.90 30.70 14.07
CA TYR A 357 -11.09 30.38 12.65
C TYR A 357 -11.89 31.48 11.93
N LEU A 358 -12.99 31.95 12.52
CA LEU A 358 -13.81 33.01 11.94
C LEU A 358 -13.04 34.33 11.84
N ASN A 359 -12.21 34.66 12.84
CA ASN A 359 -11.33 35.82 12.79
C ASN A 359 -10.30 35.70 11.65
N ALA A 360 -9.59 34.57 11.57
CA ALA A 360 -8.60 34.31 10.53
C ALA A 360 -9.22 34.34 9.12
N ALA A 361 -10.44 33.84 8.97
CA ALA A 361 -11.22 33.89 7.74
C ALA A 361 -11.87 35.25 7.45
N ARG A 362 -11.66 36.27 8.31
CA ARG A 362 -12.26 37.62 8.23
C ARG A 362 -13.79 37.59 8.16
N ARG A 363 -14.40 36.69 8.94
CA ARG A 363 -15.84 36.50 9.03
C ARG A 363 -16.48 37.14 10.26
N LEU A 364 -15.68 37.65 11.19
CA LEU A 364 -16.16 38.45 12.32
C LEU A 364 -16.20 39.93 11.94
N SER A 365 -17.22 40.65 12.40
CA SER A 365 -17.23 42.12 12.42
C SER A 365 -16.22 42.68 13.45
N GLU A 366 -15.93 43.99 13.39
CA GLU A 366 -15.01 44.63 14.33
C GLU A 366 -15.47 44.49 15.79
N ASP A 367 -16.77 44.64 16.04
CA ASP A 367 -17.37 44.49 17.38
C ASP A 367 -17.31 43.04 17.89
N GLU A 368 -17.56 42.06 17.00
CA GLU A 368 -17.44 40.64 17.33
C GLU A 368 -15.98 40.26 17.60
N GLN A 369 -15.04 40.74 16.78
CA GLN A 369 -13.62 40.50 16.99
C GLN A 369 -13.17 41.01 18.36
N ALA A 370 -13.58 42.24 18.73
CA ALA A 370 -13.30 42.80 20.05
C ALA A 370 -13.92 41.96 21.19
N SER A 371 -15.14 41.47 20.98
CA SER A 371 -15.88 40.66 21.96
C SER A 371 -15.27 39.27 22.17
N TYR A 372 -14.71 38.66 21.11
CA TYR A 372 -14.11 37.33 21.14
C TYR A 372 -12.58 37.33 21.26
N GLN A 373 -11.93 38.49 21.41
CA GLN A 373 -10.46 38.60 21.40
C GLN A 373 -9.78 37.67 22.41
N GLY A 374 -10.34 37.52 23.62
CA GLY A 374 -9.79 36.60 24.61
C GLY A 374 -9.82 35.12 24.17
N ALA A 375 -10.88 34.70 23.49
CA ALA A 375 -11.04 33.35 22.97
C ALA A 375 -10.13 33.12 21.74
N ILE A 376 -10.00 34.13 20.88
CA ILE A 376 -9.08 34.14 19.74
C ILE A 376 -7.64 33.97 20.24
N ASP A 377 -7.22 34.80 21.21
CA ASP A 377 -5.89 34.76 21.81
C ASP A 377 -5.59 33.42 22.48
N GLN A 378 -6.59 32.83 23.14
CA GLN A 378 -6.45 31.54 23.79
C GLN A 378 -6.08 30.45 22.77
N SER A 379 -6.81 30.35 21.66
CA SER A 379 -6.50 29.34 20.65
C SER A 379 -5.28 29.67 19.82
N ASP A 380 -5.00 30.95 19.54
CA ASP A 380 -3.79 31.35 18.81
C ASP A 380 -2.51 30.99 19.59
N LYS A 381 -2.57 31.10 20.92
CA LYS A 381 -1.45 30.80 21.84
C LYS A 381 -1.57 29.41 22.48
N GLY A 382 -2.44 28.54 21.96
CA GLY A 382 -2.60 27.17 22.44
C GLY A 382 -1.30 26.35 22.26
N PRO A 383 -1.07 25.30 23.08
CA PRO A 383 0.19 24.56 23.06
C PRO A 383 0.51 23.93 21.69
N VAL A 384 -0.49 23.33 21.04
CA VAL A 384 -0.34 22.68 19.73
C VAL A 384 -0.05 23.71 18.65
N ARG A 385 -0.82 24.81 18.62
CA ARG A 385 -0.66 25.84 17.59
C ARG A 385 0.66 26.58 17.72
N SER A 386 1.08 26.90 18.95
CA SER A 386 2.38 27.52 19.23
C SER A 386 3.52 26.65 18.70
N ARG A 387 3.46 25.33 18.95
CA ARG A 387 4.47 24.41 18.44
C ARG A 387 4.47 24.33 16.91
N LEU A 388 3.30 24.39 16.27
CA LEU A 388 3.21 24.43 14.81
C LEU A 388 3.76 25.74 14.24
N TYR A 389 3.53 26.90 14.87
CA TYR A 389 4.16 28.16 14.48
C TYR A 389 5.68 28.08 14.57
N ASP A 390 6.24 27.53 15.66
CA ASP A 390 7.69 27.34 15.81
C ASP A 390 8.31 26.53 14.66
N ILE A 391 7.55 25.63 14.05
CA ILE A 391 8.00 24.76 12.96
C ILE A 391 7.75 25.39 11.58
N ILE A 392 6.59 26.02 11.38
CA ILE A 392 6.07 26.39 10.05
C ILE A 392 6.32 27.87 9.72
N ASP A 393 6.12 28.77 10.69
CA ASP A 393 6.23 30.22 10.50
C ASP A 393 7.70 30.66 10.47
N THR A 394 8.32 30.43 9.31
CA THR A 394 9.75 30.73 9.10
C THR A 394 9.99 32.22 8.91
N ASN A 395 9.00 32.98 8.39
CA ASN A 395 9.13 34.42 8.16
C ASN A 395 8.80 35.25 9.41
N ARG A 396 8.25 34.61 10.46
CA ARG A 396 7.87 35.20 11.75
C ARG A 396 6.87 36.33 11.62
N ASP A 397 5.96 36.24 10.65
CA ASP A 397 4.89 37.21 10.47
C ASP A 397 3.65 36.91 11.35
N GLY A 398 3.71 35.81 12.12
CA GLY A 398 2.66 35.39 13.04
C GLY A 398 1.45 34.79 12.32
N LYS A 399 1.62 34.32 11.07
CA LYS A 399 0.57 33.66 10.30
C LYS A 399 1.03 32.30 9.83
N MET A 400 0.05 31.43 9.62
CA MET A 400 0.26 30.08 9.12
C MET A 400 -0.58 29.90 7.86
N THR A 401 0.02 30.21 6.72
CA THR A 401 -0.61 30.12 5.40
C THR A 401 -0.49 28.72 4.81
N SER A 402 -1.35 28.40 3.84
CA SER A 402 -1.26 27.15 3.07
C SER A 402 0.10 26.98 2.38
N GLU A 403 0.68 28.07 1.92
CA GLU A 403 1.98 28.14 1.26
C GLU A 403 3.11 27.79 2.22
N GLU A 404 3.08 28.30 3.45
CA GLU A 404 4.06 27.98 4.48
C GLU A 404 3.95 26.53 4.95
N VAL A 405 2.72 26.05 5.17
CA VAL A 405 2.49 24.64 5.51
C VAL A 405 3.05 23.73 4.42
N LYS A 406 2.78 24.04 3.15
CA LYS A 406 3.31 23.26 2.02
C LYS A 406 4.85 23.30 1.98
N ALA A 407 5.44 24.49 2.11
CA ALA A 407 6.90 24.65 2.11
C ALA A 407 7.58 23.95 3.29
N ALA A 408 6.93 23.90 4.46
CA ALA A 408 7.41 23.15 5.62
C ALA A 408 7.37 21.64 5.37
N LEU A 409 6.28 21.12 4.79
CA LEU A 409 6.16 19.69 4.48
C LEU A 409 7.12 19.19 3.39
N GLU A 410 7.59 20.08 2.50
CA GLU A 410 8.62 19.77 1.49
C GLU A 410 10.03 19.62 2.10
N LYS A 411 10.25 20.12 3.32
CA LYS A 411 11.54 20.11 4.01
C LYS A 411 11.61 18.93 5.02
N PRO A 412 12.57 18.00 4.90
CA PRO A 412 12.61 16.80 5.73
C PRO A 412 12.59 17.04 7.24
N TRP A 413 13.33 18.05 7.74
CA TRP A 413 13.41 18.35 9.18
C TRP A 413 12.11 18.91 9.75
N HIS A 414 11.38 19.76 9.00
CA HIS A 414 10.07 20.24 9.44
C HIS A 414 9.01 19.15 9.32
N ALA A 415 8.98 18.41 8.22
CA ALA A 415 8.05 17.28 8.05
C ALA A 415 8.22 16.23 9.16
N GLN A 416 9.48 15.89 9.51
CA GLN A 416 9.78 15.01 10.64
C GLN A 416 9.24 15.59 11.95
N SER A 417 9.56 16.85 12.27
CA SER A 417 9.09 17.49 13.51
C SER A 417 7.56 17.56 13.61
N ILE A 418 6.85 17.86 12.52
CA ILE A 418 5.37 17.86 12.47
C ILE A 418 4.83 16.45 12.72
N SER A 419 5.42 15.45 12.07
CA SER A 419 4.97 14.05 12.18
C SER A 419 5.27 13.40 13.54
N GLN A 420 6.12 14.04 14.35
CA GLN A 420 6.51 13.63 15.70
C GLN A 420 5.67 14.30 16.80
N LEU A 421 4.70 15.15 16.44
CA LEU A 421 3.74 15.68 17.39
C LEU A 421 2.71 14.58 17.74
N VAL A 422 2.57 14.30 19.03
CA VAL A 422 1.54 13.42 19.59
C VAL A 422 0.64 14.28 20.46
N THR A 423 -0.58 14.51 20.02
CA THR A 423 -1.49 15.48 20.63
C THR A 423 -2.59 14.76 21.41
N ARG A 424 -2.87 15.20 22.64
CA ARG A 424 -4.03 14.76 23.41
C ARG A 424 -5.16 15.74 23.23
N HIS A 425 -6.28 15.30 22.67
CA HIS A 425 -7.47 16.14 22.56
C HIS A 425 -8.72 15.28 22.68
N ASP A 426 -9.86 15.96 22.77
CA ASP A 426 -11.15 15.29 22.77
C ASP A 426 -11.45 14.75 21.36
N SER A 427 -11.95 13.52 21.29
CA SER A 427 -12.35 12.88 20.06
C SER A 427 -13.60 13.54 19.48
N GLU A 428 -13.61 13.73 18.16
CA GLU A 428 -14.80 14.17 17.42
C GLU A 428 -15.91 13.10 17.38
N TRP A 429 -15.58 11.86 17.74
CA TRP A 429 -16.49 10.73 17.76
C TRP A 429 -17.21 10.55 19.10
N PHE A 430 -16.97 11.45 20.04
CA PHE A 430 -17.62 11.52 21.35
C PHE A 430 -18.62 12.69 21.38
N TRP A 431 -19.90 12.35 21.57
CA TRP A 431 -20.96 13.34 21.69
C TRP A 431 -21.08 13.84 23.13
N ASP A 432 -20.98 15.16 23.28
CA ASP A 432 -21.38 15.91 24.47
C ASP A 432 -22.13 17.17 24.05
N ALA A 433 -23.39 17.30 24.47
CA ALA A 433 -24.23 18.43 24.08
C ALA A 433 -23.64 19.77 24.57
N ALA A 434 -23.15 19.81 25.82
CA ALA A 434 -22.63 21.05 26.40
C ALA A 434 -21.48 21.63 25.57
N ARG A 435 -20.60 20.75 25.09
CA ARG A 435 -19.46 21.10 24.23
C ARG A 435 -19.88 21.78 22.92
N TRP A 436 -20.98 21.34 22.32
CA TRP A 436 -21.48 21.93 21.07
C TRP A 436 -22.38 23.13 21.32
N ASP A 437 -23.10 23.17 22.45
CA ASP A 437 -23.91 24.31 22.88
C ASP A 437 -23.03 25.56 23.13
N GLU A 438 -21.75 25.39 23.49
CA GLU A 438 -20.78 26.49 23.59
C GLU A 438 -20.58 27.29 22.29
N LEU A 439 -20.95 26.71 21.13
CA LEU A 439 -20.82 27.36 19.83
C LEU A 439 -22.07 28.15 19.42
N ASP A 440 -23.17 28.08 20.17
CA ASP A 440 -24.47 28.61 19.74
C ASP A 440 -24.44 30.07 19.37
N ASP A 441 -23.81 30.92 20.20
CA ASP A 441 -23.67 32.35 19.93
C ASP A 441 -22.89 32.59 18.61
N LEU A 442 -21.78 31.89 18.40
CA LEU A 442 -20.94 32.02 17.19
C LEU A 442 -21.62 31.48 15.93
N MET A 443 -22.59 30.58 16.10
CA MET A 443 -23.39 30.02 15.03
C MET A 443 -24.70 30.79 14.83
N GLY A 444 -24.93 31.88 15.55
CA GLY A 444 -26.16 32.68 15.48
C GLY A 444 -27.41 31.89 15.87
N HIS A 445 -27.29 31.02 16.88
CA HIS A 445 -28.36 30.17 17.37
C HIS A 445 -28.82 30.64 18.75
N ALA A 446 -30.12 30.89 18.89
CA ALA A 446 -30.76 31.11 20.17
C ALA A 446 -32.05 30.27 20.28
N ALA A 447 -32.53 30.05 21.51
CA ALA A 447 -33.74 29.25 21.73
C ALA A 447 -35.00 29.91 21.12
N ASP A 448 -35.03 31.24 21.06
CA ASP A 448 -36.10 32.06 20.48
C ASP A 448 -35.88 32.40 19.00
N ASP A 449 -34.66 32.28 18.48
CA ASP A 449 -34.30 32.39 17.06
C ASP A 449 -33.36 31.24 16.62
N PRO A 450 -33.90 30.03 16.39
CA PRO A 450 -33.09 28.85 16.17
C PRO A 450 -32.52 28.80 14.74
N ASN A 451 -31.20 28.89 14.62
CA ASN A 451 -30.48 28.50 13.40
C ASN A 451 -30.72 27.00 13.10
N GLN A 452 -31.58 26.70 12.14
CA GLN A 452 -31.97 25.33 11.79
C GLN A 452 -30.83 24.50 11.21
N ASP A 453 -29.94 25.11 10.44
CA ASP A 453 -28.78 24.42 9.87
C ASP A 453 -27.83 23.94 10.97
N TRP A 454 -27.64 24.77 12.01
CA TRP A 454 -26.81 24.41 13.16
C TRP A 454 -27.45 23.31 14.02
N VAL A 455 -28.77 23.38 14.24
CA VAL A 455 -29.51 22.30 14.93
C VAL A 455 -29.37 20.97 14.18
N GLU A 456 -29.46 21.00 12.85
CA GLU A 456 -29.30 19.80 12.03
C GLU A 456 -27.84 19.28 12.05
N GLU A 457 -26.85 20.17 12.07
CA GLU A 457 -25.45 19.80 12.21
C GLU A 457 -25.16 19.14 13.57
N LYS A 458 -25.70 19.66 14.67
CA LYS A 458 -25.60 19.01 15.99
C LYS A 458 -26.15 17.57 15.96
N LYS A 459 -27.31 17.35 15.32
CA LYS A 459 -27.86 15.99 15.16
C LYS A 459 -26.96 15.10 14.32
N ARG A 460 -26.36 15.64 13.26
CA ARG A 460 -25.40 14.93 12.42
C ARG A 460 -24.19 14.47 13.23
N ILE A 461 -23.57 15.37 14.00
CA ILE A 461 -22.42 15.07 14.86
C ILE A 461 -22.79 14.00 15.90
N GLN A 462 -23.96 14.13 16.53
CA GLN A 462 -24.48 13.12 17.46
C GLN A 462 -24.65 11.75 16.78
N THR A 463 -25.13 11.73 15.53
CA THR A 463 -25.34 10.51 14.75
C THR A 463 -24.02 9.86 14.32
N LEU A 464 -23.00 10.67 13.99
CA LEU A 464 -21.65 10.20 13.66
C LEU A 464 -20.94 9.58 14.86
N SER A 465 -21.26 10.05 16.07
CA SER A 465 -20.63 9.58 17.29
C SER A 465 -20.85 8.09 17.52
N TRP A 466 -19.84 7.43 18.08
CA TRP A 466 -19.84 5.99 18.39
C TRP A 466 -19.05 5.67 19.66
N TRP A 467 -18.27 6.63 20.17
CA TRP A 467 -17.30 6.41 21.24
C TRP A 467 -17.95 5.83 22.50
N SER A 468 -19.07 6.40 22.94
CA SER A 468 -19.81 5.98 24.12
C SER A 468 -20.38 4.56 24.01
N ASP A 469 -20.65 4.07 22.80
CA ASP A 469 -21.18 2.71 22.57
C ASP A 469 -20.15 1.63 22.92
N VAL A 470 -18.86 1.97 22.90
CA VAL A 470 -17.77 1.00 23.07
C VAL A 470 -16.82 1.32 24.23
N ALA A 471 -16.86 2.53 24.79
CA ALA A 471 -15.88 2.99 25.77
C ALA A 471 -15.74 2.05 26.98
N GLY A 472 -16.85 1.65 27.59
CA GLY A 472 -16.84 0.72 28.72
C GLY A 472 -16.29 -0.67 28.38
N SER A 473 -16.69 -1.22 27.22
CA SER A 473 -16.29 -2.56 26.77
C SER A 473 -14.83 -2.64 26.33
N LEU A 474 -14.31 -1.57 25.73
CA LEU A 474 -12.95 -1.51 25.18
C LEU A 474 -11.96 -0.78 26.10
N LYS A 475 -12.42 -0.28 27.25
CA LYS A 475 -11.64 0.55 28.19
C LYS A 475 -11.07 1.80 27.51
N LEU A 476 -11.87 2.44 26.66
CA LEU A 476 -11.54 3.78 26.17
C LEU A 476 -11.83 4.80 27.28
N ASP A 477 -11.25 5.99 27.13
CA ASP A 477 -11.52 7.09 28.03
C ASP A 477 -13.02 7.48 27.98
N ALA A 478 -13.64 7.60 29.15
CA ALA A 478 -15.09 7.85 29.24
C ALA A 478 -15.47 9.30 28.85
N ALA A 479 -14.51 10.22 28.85
CA ALA A 479 -14.71 11.62 28.46
C ALA A 479 -14.30 11.87 26.99
N GLY A 480 -14.01 10.80 26.23
CA GLY A 480 -13.66 10.93 24.81
C GLY A 480 -12.25 11.42 24.55
N LYS A 481 -11.35 11.45 25.54
CA LYS A 481 -9.98 11.97 25.33
C LYS A 481 -9.02 10.87 24.88
N ALA A 482 -8.15 11.20 23.91
CA ALA A 482 -7.11 10.29 23.47
C ALA A 482 -5.87 11.04 22.96
N TRP A 483 -4.74 10.34 22.99
CA TRP A 483 -3.51 10.74 22.31
C TRP A 483 -3.57 10.29 20.85
N HIS A 484 -3.42 11.22 19.91
CA HIS A 484 -3.46 10.99 18.49
C HIS A 484 -2.04 10.98 17.91
N PHE A 485 -1.79 10.03 17.00
CA PHE A 485 -0.49 9.81 16.37
C PHE A 485 -0.58 10.07 14.87
N HIS A 486 0.50 10.60 14.29
CA HIS A 486 0.64 10.62 12.84
C HIS A 486 0.78 9.18 12.30
N SER A 487 -0.28 8.68 11.65
CA SER A 487 -0.44 7.28 11.23
C SER A 487 0.76 6.73 10.45
N ILE A 488 1.32 7.53 9.54
CA ILE A 488 2.44 7.11 8.69
C ILE A 488 3.75 7.10 9.49
N ASN A 489 3.97 8.07 10.36
CA ASN A 489 5.23 8.19 11.10
C ASN A 489 5.36 7.05 12.11
N LEU A 490 4.25 6.69 12.78
CA LEU A 490 4.21 5.55 13.69
C LEU A 490 4.68 4.25 13.01
N VAL A 491 4.30 4.05 11.74
CA VAL A 491 4.68 2.88 10.94
C VAL A 491 6.14 2.99 10.47
N ILE A 492 6.55 4.15 9.94
CA ILE A 492 7.92 4.43 9.48
C ILE A 492 8.91 4.22 10.63
N MET A 493 8.68 4.87 11.78
CA MET A 493 9.53 4.79 12.97
C MET A 493 9.62 3.41 13.59
N GLN A 494 8.75 2.46 13.25
CA GLN A 494 8.79 1.09 13.77
C GLN A 494 9.25 0.06 12.74
N ASN A 495 8.99 0.28 11.45
CA ASN A 495 9.33 -0.65 10.38
C ASN A 495 10.66 -0.30 9.68
N LEU A 496 11.04 0.98 9.57
CA LEU A 496 12.34 1.38 9.01
C LEU A 496 13.47 1.36 10.05
N SER A 497 13.08 1.08 11.28
CA SER A 497 13.87 1.12 12.51
C SER A 497 14.02 -0.28 13.13
N ALA A 498 13.32 -1.28 12.59
CA ALA A 498 13.84 -2.62 12.62
C ALA A 498 15.29 -2.52 12.11
N ALA A 499 16.25 -2.82 12.98
CA ALA A 499 17.64 -3.07 12.60
C ALA A 499 17.61 -3.77 11.24
N PRO A 500 18.43 -3.33 10.27
CA PRO A 500 18.24 -3.66 8.86
C PRO A 500 17.76 -5.09 8.75
N GLY A 501 16.50 -5.27 8.35
CA GLY A 501 16.29 -6.36 7.41
C GLY A 501 17.37 -6.09 6.37
N GLY A 502 18.35 -6.98 6.29
CA GLY A 502 19.39 -6.85 5.28
C GLY A 502 18.76 -6.54 3.94
N GLU A 503 19.54 -6.02 2.99
CA GLU A 503 19.14 -5.86 1.60
C GLU A 503 18.01 -6.85 1.24
N LEU A 504 16.80 -6.37 0.89
CA LEU A 504 15.65 -7.23 0.60
C LEU A 504 16.09 -8.41 -0.27
N ILE A 505 16.99 -8.10 -1.21
CA ILE A 505 17.78 -9.09 -1.93
C ILE A 505 19.28 -8.73 -1.91
N SER A 506 20.11 -9.68 -1.47
CA SER A 506 21.56 -9.53 -1.45
C SER A 506 22.21 -9.78 -2.82
N ALA A 507 23.45 -9.31 -2.99
CA ALA A 507 24.24 -9.60 -4.20
C ALA A 507 24.44 -11.12 -4.40
N GLU A 508 24.61 -11.87 -3.32
CA GLU A 508 24.73 -13.33 -3.36
C GLU A 508 23.42 -13.98 -3.81
N ASN A 509 22.28 -13.53 -3.29
CA ASN A 509 20.97 -14.02 -3.70
C ASN A 509 20.70 -13.71 -5.18
N MET A 510 21.01 -12.50 -5.65
CA MET A 510 20.92 -12.15 -7.07
C MET A 510 21.79 -13.05 -7.95
N LYS A 511 23.02 -13.38 -7.50
CA LYS A 511 23.91 -14.29 -8.24
C LYS A 511 23.38 -15.72 -8.27
N LYS A 512 22.76 -16.21 -7.19
CA LYS A 512 22.11 -17.54 -7.14
C LYS A 512 20.88 -17.60 -8.05
N ILE A 513 20.06 -16.54 -8.04
CA ILE A 513 18.80 -16.49 -8.81
C ILE A 513 19.08 -16.25 -10.30
N PHE A 514 20.05 -15.40 -10.64
CA PHE A 514 20.43 -15.06 -12.02
C PHE A 514 21.92 -15.34 -12.27
N PRO A 515 22.32 -16.61 -12.39
CA PRO A 515 23.74 -16.98 -12.46
C PRO A 515 24.42 -16.55 -13.78
N SER A 516 23.66 -16.45 -14.87
CA SER A 516 24.19 -16.12 -16.21
C SER A 516 24.21 -14.63 -16.54
N SER A 517 23.64 -13.77 -15.69
CA SER A 517 23.61 -12.33 -15.93
C SER A 517 24.97 -11.68 -15.69
N GLN A 518 25.20 -10.52 -16.29
CA GLN A 518 26.38 -9.71 -15.99
C GLN A 518 26.29 -9.14 -14.57
N GLU A 519 27.44 -8.93 -13.93
CA GLU A 519 27.50 -8.41 -12.56
C GLU A 519 26.89 -7.01 -12.45
N ALA A 520 27.22 -6.11 -13.39
CA ALA A 520 26.65 -4.77 -13.45
C ALA A 520 25.10 -4.79 -13.55
N VAL A 521 24.53 -5.71 -14.35
CA VAL A 521 23.07 -5.84 -14.48
C VAL A 521 22.44 -6.35 -13.18
N ARG A 522 23.05 -7.34 -12.51
CA ARG A 522 22.56 -7.79 -11.19
C ARG A 522 22.60 -6.66 -10.18
N GLU A 523 23.68 -5.90 -10.18
CA GLU A 523 23.90 -4.84 -9.21
C GLU A 523 22.95 -3.66 -9.44
N GLU A 524 22.68 -3.31 -10.69
CA GLU A 524 21.67 -2.33 -11.06
C GLU A 524 20.27 -2.78 -10.60
N VAL A 525 19.86 -4.01 -10.94
CA VAL A 525 18.55 -4.56 -10.50
C VAL A 525 18.47 -4.66 -8.99
N ARG A 526 19.53 -5.12 -8.31
CA ARG A 526 19.59 -5.22 -6.85
C ARG A 526 19.38 -3.86 -6.19
N THR A 527 20.13 -2.86 -6.65
CA THR A 527 20.06 -1.49 -6.13
C THR A 527 18.66 -0.90 -6.33
N LEU A 528 18.11 -1.01 -7.54
CA LEU A 528 16.77 -0.51 -7.84
C LEU A 528 15.67 -1.27 -7.10
N PHE A 529 15.79 -2.59 -6.96
CA PHE A 529 14.83 -3.41 -6.24
C PHE A 529 14.83 -3.06 -4.75
N ASN A 530 16.01 -3.00 -4.13
CA ASN A 530 16.14 -2.60 -2.72
C ASN A 530 15.66 -1.15 -2.49
N LYS A 531 15.78 -0.27 -3.49
CA LYS A 531 15.28 1.10 -3.44
C LYS A 531 13.75 1.19 -3.56
N TYR A 532 13.15 0.47 -4.50
CA TYR A 532 11.76 0.70 -4.91
C TYR A 532 10.77 -0.37 -4.50
N ALA A 533 11.17 -1.63 -4.32
CA ALA A 533 10.25 -2.75 -4.13
C ALA A 533 9.32 -2.56 -2.92
N GLY A 534 9.79 -1.90 -1.87
CA GLY A 534 8.97 -1.53 -0.70
C GLY A 534 7.77 -0.64 -1.04
N LEU A 535 7.90 0.29 -1.99
CA LEU A 535 6.80 1.18 -2.43
C LEU A 535 5.69 0.45 -3.21
N PHE A 536 6.01 -0.72 -3.76
CA PHE A 536 5.10 -1.62 -4.45
C PHE A 536 4.77 -2.85 -3.59
N GLU A 537 5.12 -2.81 -2.29
CA GLU A 537 4.96 -3.88 -1.31
C GLU A 537 5.49 -5.27 -1.74
N VAL A 538 6.47 -5.33 -2.64
CA VAL A 538 7.15 -6.57 -3.04
C VAL A 538 8.34 -6.80 -2.11
N ASN A 539 8.06 -6.98 -0.82
CA ASN A 539 9.04 -6.87 0.27
C ASN A 539 9.04 -8.03 1.28
N THR A 540 8.28 -9.10 1.01
CA THR A 540 8.36 -10.35 1.79
C THR A 540 8.99 -11.47 0.95
N PRO A 541 9.60 -12.50 1.57
CA PRO A 541 10.14 -13.63 0.82
C PRO A 541 9.14 -14.25 -0.16
N GLU A 542 7.86 -14.37 0.20
CA GLU A 542 6.80 -14.89 -0.66
C GLU A 542 6.59 -13.99 -1.88
N ARG A 543 6.33 -12.69 -1.66
CA ARG A 543 6.04 -11.73 -2.74
C ARG A 543 7.22 -11.57 -3.68
N MET A 544 8.43 -11.46 -3.12
CA MET A 544 9.67 -11.38 -3.89
C MET A 544 9.90 -12.64 -4.72
N SER A 545 9.67 -13.82 -4.15
CA SER A 545 9.85 -15.08 -4.88
C SER A 545 8.85 -15.23 -6.01
N GLN A 546 7.58 -14.88 -5.78
CA GLN A 546 6.56 -14.90 -6.85
C GLN A 546 6.93 -13.91 -7.96
N PHE A 547 7.33 -12.68 -7.61
CA PHE A 547 7.77 -11.67 -8.57
C PHE A 547 8.95 -12.14 -9.42
N PHE A 548 10.05 -12.54 -8.78
CA PHE A 548 11.25 -12.97 -9.51
C PHE A 548 11.05 -14.29 -10.25
N ALA A 549 10.14 -15.17 -9.82
CA ALA A 549 9.80 -16.37 -10.57
C ALA A 549 9.16 -16.05 -11.92
N GLN A 550 8.26 -15.06 -11.95
CA GLN A 550 7.65 -14.56 -13.17
C GLN A 550 8.69 -13.88 -14.07
N VAL A 551 9.49 -12.95 -13.51
CA VAL A 551 10.56 -12.26 -14.26
C VAL A 551 11.55 -13.26 -14.85
N LYS A 552 12.07 -14.19 -14.06
CA LYS A 552 13.03 -15.21 -14.51
C LYS A 552 12.44 -16.11 -15.60
N ALA A 553 11.14 -16.38 -15.59
CA ALA A 553 10.51 -17.14 -16.67
C ALA A 553 10.44 -16.36 -17.99
N GLU A 554 10.34 -15.03 -17.96
CA GLU A 554 10.33 -14.20 -19.17
C GLU A 554 11.75 -13.93 -19.70
N VAL A 555 12.62 -13.40 -18.85
CA VAL A 555 13.95 -12.93 -19.28
C VAL A 555 15.05 -13.98 -19.14
N GLY A 556 14.80 -15.06 -18.39
CA GLY A 556 15.78 -16.09 -18.10
C GLY A 556 16.91 -15.60 -17.20
N ASP A 557 17.98 -16.39 -17.12
CA ASP A 557 19.09 -16.20 -16.19
C ASP A 557 19.98 -15.00 -16.53
N ALA A 558 19.84 -14.44 -17.73
CA ALA A 558 20.57 -13.27 -18.18
C ALA A 558 20.03 -11.96 -17.57
N LEU A 559 18.78 -11.94 -17.11
CA LEU A 559 18.11 -10.76 -16.53
C LEU A 559 18.15 -9.52 -17.45
N VAL A 560 17.99 -9.73 -18.75
CA VAL A 560 17.94 -8.65 -19.74
C VAL A 560 16.55 -8.58 -20.34
N GLY A 561 16.00 -7.36 -20.44
CA GLY A 561 14.69 -7.13 -21.05
C GLY A 561 14.68 -7.67 -22.47
N LYS A 562 13.64 -8.44 -22.80
CA LYS A 562 13.49 -9.03 -24.13
C LYS A 562 12.33 -8.37 -24.85
N GLU A 563 12.49 -8.23 -26.15
CA GLU A 563 11.36 -8.03 -27.04
C GLU A 563 10.92 -9.42 -27.55
N GLU A 564 9.62 -9.65 -27.67
CA GLU A 564 9.12 -10.92 -28.19
C GLU A 564 9.46 -11.14 -29.67
N ASP A 565 9.71 -12.41 -30.00
CA ASP A 565 9.80 -12.91 -31.36
C ASP A 565 8.43 -13.46 -31.78
N LEU A 566 7.96 -13.10 -32.97
CA LEU A 566 6.68 -13.52 -33.53
C LEU A 566 6.84 -14.59 -34.59
N TRP A 567 7.73 -15.55 -34.32
CA TRP A 567 8.07 -16.64 -35.21
C TRP A 567 7.00 -17.75 -35.24
N TYR A 568 5.84 -17.45 -35.83
CA TYR A 568 4.70 -18.36 -35.88
C TYR A 568 4.48 -18.98 -37.26
N SER A 569 4.07 -20.26 -37.27
CA SER A 569 3.59 -20.90 -38.50
C SER A 569 2.20 -20.38 -38.83
N THR A 570 1.79 -20.52 -40.09
CA THR A 570 0.41 -20.25 -40.51
C THR A 570 -0.63 -20.94 -39.61
N THR A 571 -0.41 -22.21 -39.25
CA THR A 571 -1.32 -22.95 -38.36
C THR A 571 -1.33 -22.37 -36.95
N ALA A 572 -0.17 -21.99 -36.41
CA ALA A 572 -0.06 -21.41 -35.08
C ALA A 572 -0.74 -20.04 -35.01
N LEU A 573 -0.60 -19.20 -36.05
CA LEU A 573 -1.29 -17.91 -36.14
C LEU A 573 -2.81 -18.08 -36.03
N ARG A 574 -3.39 -19.00 -36.79
CA ARG A 574 -4.83 -19.30 -36.76
C ARG A 574 -5.28 -19.82 -35.39
N SER A 575 -4.47 -20.67 -34.75
CA SER A 575 -4.85 -21.30 -33.48
C SER A 575 -4.70 -20.40 -32.26
N LEU A 576 -3.60 -19.63 -32.17
CA LEU A 576 -3.28 -18.83 -30.99
C LEU A 576 -3.88 -17.43 -31.07
N PHE A 577 -3.96 -16.88 -32.28
CA PHE A 577 -4.46 -15.52 -32.53
C PHE A 577 -5.74 -15.55 -33.37
N GLY A 578 -6.59 -16.56 -33.14
CA GLY A 578 -7.87 -16.73 -33.83
C GLY A 578 -8.78 -15.49 -33.71
N ARG A 579 -8.58 -14.66 -32.68
CA ARG A 579 -9.26 -13.37 -32.55
C ARG A 579 -9.11 -12.48 -33.79
N TYR A 580 -7.95 -12.50 -34.47
CA TYR A 580 -7.72 -11.79 -35.73
C TYR A 580 -7.86 -12.70 -36.94
N PHE A 581 -7.17 -13.84 -36.93
CA PHE A 581 -7.03 -14.70 -38.11
C PHE A 581 -8.25 -15.57 -38.41
N ASN A 582 -9.26 -15.63 -37.54
CA ASN A 582 -10.55 -16.22 -37.93
C ASN A 582 -11.33 -15.29 -38.86
N THR A 583 -11.18 -13.97 -38.71
CA THR A 583 -11.79 -12.96 -39.58
C THR A 583 -10.97 -12.76 -40.85
N TYR A 584 -9.64 -12.74 -40.73
CA TYR A 584 -8.71 -12.57 -41.86
C TYR A 584 -7.83 -13.81 -42.06
N PRO A 585 -8.40 -14.96 -42.44
CA PRO A 585 -7.67 -16.24 -42.54
C PRO A 585 -6.61 -16.25 -43.64
N GLN A 586 -6.73 -15.40 -44.66
CA GLN A 586 -5.74 -15.30 -45.74
C GLN A 586 -4.44 -14.66 -45.24
N GLU A 587 -4.51 -13.67 -44.35
CA GLU A 587 -3.31 -13.03 -43.80
C GLU A 587 -2.44 -14.02 -43.00
N ALA A 588 -3.01 -15.06 -42.38
CA ALA A 588 -2.20 -16.10 -41.73
C ALA A 588 -1.33 -16.89 -42.74
N GLU A 589 -1.80 -17.06 -43.97
CA GLU A 589 -1.05 -17.73 -45.05
C GLU A 589 0.09 -16.87 -45.58
N GLU A 590 -0.10 -15.56 -45.58
CA GLU A 590 0.87 -14.57 -46.08
C GLU A 590 1.96 -14.25 -45.05
N LEU A 591 1.59 -14.23 -43.78
CA LEU A 591 2.45 -13.74 -42.71
C LEU A 591 3.17 -14.86 -41.94
N GLY A 592 2.56 -16.05 -41.81
CA GLY A 592 3.15 -17.15 -41.05
C GLY A 592 4.26 -17.88 -41.81
N TYR A 593 5.20 -18.52 -41.11
CA TYR A 593 6.21 -19.32 -41.80
C TYR A 593 5.64 -20.64 -42.34
N LYS A 594 6.23 -21.13 -43.42
CA LYS A 594 5.94 -22.44 -44.02
C LYS A 594 7.24 -23.24 -44.10
N ARG A 595 7.23 -24.45 -43.55
CA ARG A 595 8.43 -25.29 -43.44
C ARG A 595 8.14 -26.76 -43.69
N ILE A 596 9.18 -27.48 -44.10
CA ILE A 596 9.23 -28.93 -44.19
C ILE A 596 10.45 -29.48 -43.42
N SER A 597 10.40 -30.77 -43.09
CA SER A 597 11.54 -31.46 -42.48
C SER A 597 12.71 -31.57 -43.46
N MET A 598 13.94 -31.73 -42.94
CA MET A 598 15.11 -31.97 -43.79
C MET A 598 15.00 -33.26 -44.64
N GLN A 599 14.29 -34.27 -44.16
CA GLN A 599 14.02 -35.48 -44.92
C GLN A 599 13.16 -35.17 -46.16
N GLN A 600 12.06 -34.43 -45.97
CA GLN A 600 11.19 -34.01 -47.07
C GLN A 600 11.93 -33.10 -48.04
N TYR A 601 12.76 -32.18 -47.53
CA TYR A 601 13.58 -31.30 -48.36
C TYR A 601 14.58 -32.08 -49.22
N ASN A 602 15.28 -33.06 -48.63
CA ASN A 602 16.28 -33.85 -49.33
C ASN A 602 15.69 -34.66 -50.49
N ALA A 603 14.42 -35.08 -50.37
CA ALA A 603 13.66 -35.78 -51.40
C ALA A 603 13.17 -34.87 -52.55
N LEU A 604 13.30 -33.54 -52.45
CA LEU A 604 12.90 -32.62 -53.51
C LEU A 604 13.86 -32.69 -54.72
N PRO A 605 13.37 -32.45 -55.95
CA PRO A 605 14.23 -32.26 -57.11
C PRO A 605 15.10 -31.00 -56.93
N ALA A 606 16.30 -31.00 -57.54
CA ALA A 606 17.29 -29.92 -57.37
C ALA A 606 16.72 -28.52 -57.72
N SER A 607 15.82 -28.44 -58.70
CA SER A 607 15.13 -27.20 -59.10
C SER A 607 14.18 -26.65 -58.04
N ALA A 608 13.57 -27.50 -57.20
CA ALA A 608 12.67 -27.07 -56.14
C ALA A 608 13.41 -26.67 -54.86
N LYS A 609 14.65 -27.14 -54.68
CA LYS A 609 15.46 -26.85 -53.49
C LYS A 609 15.89 -25.39 -53.36
N SER A 610 15.95 -24.65 -54.49
CA SER A 610 16.32 -23.23 -54.53
C SER A 610 15.29 -22.29 -53.88
N GLY A 611 14.02 -22.72 -53.79
CA GLY A 611 12.95 -21.95 -53.16
C GLY A 611 12.89 -22.06 -51.63
N TYR A 612 13.87 -22.72 -51.00
CA TYR A 612 13.88 -22.93 -49.56
C TYR A 612 15.14 -22.35 -48.91
N ARG A 613 14.96 -21.81 -47.70
CA ARG A 613 16.05 -21.41 -46.81
C ARG A 613 16.19 -22.41 -45.67
N ILE A 614 17.38 -22.95 -45.45
CA ILE A 614 17.65 -23.87 -44.34
C ILE A 614 17.98 -23.05 -43.10
N ILE A 615 17.23 -23.27 -42.02
CA ILE A 615 17.50 -22.65 -40.71
C ILE A 615 17.43 -23.75 -39.66
N LYS A 616 18.56 -23.99 -38.97
CA LYS A 616 18.73 -25.12 -38.05
C LYS A 616 18.37 -26.44 -38.75
N ASN A 617 17.35 -27.15 -38.28
CA ASN A 617 16.96 -28.48 -38.74
C ASN A 617 15.73 -28.50 -39.67
N TYR A 618 15.39 -27.37 -40.30
CA TYR A 618 14.21 -27.24 -41.17
C TYR A 618 14.50 -26.42 -42.41
N ALA A 619 13.79 -26.73 -43.49
CA ALA A 619 13.79 -25.96 -44.74
C ALA A 619 12.50 -25.14 -44.83
N TYR A 620 12.63 -23.83 -44.98
CA TYR A 620 11.53 -22.87 -45.00
C TYR A 620 11.29 -22.36 -46.41
N SER A 621 10.07 -22.51 -46.93
CA SER A 621 9.65 -21.88 -48.19
C SER A 621 9.17 -20.44 -47.98
N GLN A 622 8.84 -20.08 -46.74
CA GLN A 622 8.41 -18.75 -46.34
C GLN A 622 8.85 -18.52 -44.88
N LEU A 623 9.49 -17.39 -44.63
CA LEU A 623 9.79 -16.92 -43.27
C LEU A 623 8.62 -16.09 -42.73
N PRO A 624 8.45 -15.97 -41.40
CA PRO A 624 7.36 -15.18 -40.87
C PRO A 624 7.63 -13.68 -41.06
N GLN A 625 6.56 -12.92 -41.26
CA GLN A 625 6.61 -11.46 -41.33
C GLN A 625 6.26 -10.88 -39.95
N GLU A 626 7.22 -10.92 -39.02
CA GLU A 626 7.00 -10.64 -37.59
C GLU A 626 6.39 -9.27 -37.32
N ASP A 627 6.90 -8.21 -37.97
CA ASP A 627 6.39 -6.85 -37.79
C ASP A 627 4.94 -6.73 -38.24
N GLU A 628 4.59 -7.36 -39.36
CA GLU A 628 3.22 -7.39 -39.86
C GLU A 628 2.33 -8.20 -38.91
N ILE A 629 2.80 -9.34 -38.40
CA ILE A 629 2.07 -10.11 -37.38
C ILE A 629 1.79 -9.24 -36.14
N ALA A 630 2.78 -8.51 -35.63
CA ALA A 630 2.62 -7.61 -34.47
C ALA A 630 1.52 -6.56 -34.72
N LYS A 631 1.54 -5.93 -35.90
CA LYS A 631 0.52 -4.96 -36.32
C LYS A 631 -0.89 -5.55 -36.32
N ARG A 632 -1.07 -6.86 -36.50
CA ARG A 632 -2.40 -7.52 -36.46
C ARG A 632 -2.80 -7.85 -35.03
N ILE A 633 -1.92 -8.53 -34.30
CA ILE A 633 -2.30 -9.17 -33.04
C ILE A 633 -2.30 -8.22 -31.86
N TYR A 634 -1.59 -7.09 -31.91
CA TYR A 634 -1.51 -6.09 -30.84
C TYR A 634 -2.19 -4.75 -31.17
N CYS A 635 -2.91 -4.68 -32.27
CA CYS A 635 -3.58 -3.47 -32.69
C CYS A 635 -5.02 -3.38 -32.17
N CYS A 636 -5.23 -2.91 -30.94
CA CYS A 636 -6.58 -2.74 -30.38
C CYS A 636 -6.69 -1.61 -29.36
N SER A 637 -6.68 -0.36 -29.81
CA SER A 637 -7.02 0.76 -28.94
C SER A 637 -7.96 1.73 -29.63
N VAL A 638 -9.27 1.55 -29.40
CA VAL A 638 -10.26 2.62 -29.57
C VAL A 638 -10.81 2.95 -28.17
N PRO A 639 -10.61 4.16 -27.65
CA PRO A 639 -11.12 4.55 -26.35
C PRO A 639 -12.64 4.31 -26.25
N GLY A 640 -13.07 3.60 -25.19
CA GLY A 640 -14.49 3.37 -24.91
C GLY A 640 -15.17 2.23 -25.70
N GLN A 641 -14.44 1.45 -26.49
CA GLN A 641 -14.98 0.27 -27.18
C GLN A 641 -14.29 -1.03 -26.79
N ASN A 642 -15.04 -2.14 -26.85
CA ASN A 642 -14.46 -3.48 -26.84
C ASN A 642 -13.60 -3.69 -28.09
N PHE A 643 -12.60 -4.58 -27.96
CA PHE A 643 -11.64 -5.03 -28.98
C PHE A 643 -12.07 -4.78 -30.45
N HIS A 644 -11.43 -3.83 -31.13
CA HIS A 644 -11.69 -3.49 -32.52
C HIS A 644 -10.65 -4.12 -33.45
N LEU A 645 -11.11 -4.86 -34.46
CA LEU A 645 -10.26 -5.49 -35.48
C LEU A 645 -10.00 -4.54 -36.64
N THR A 646 -8.76 -4.09 -36.80
CA THR A 646 -8.34 -3.26 -37.94
C THR A 646 -7.86 -4.15 -39.10
N PRO A 647 -8.51 -4.15 -40.27
CA PRO A 647 -8.00 -4.83 -41.46
C PRO A 647 -6.57 -4.37 -41.78
N GLY A 648 -5.63 -5.29 -42.01
CA GLY A 648 -4.23 -4.95 -42.22
C GLY A 648 -3.47 -4.41 -40.99
N GLY A 649 -4.08 -4.38 -39.80
CA GLY A 649 -3.43 -4.00 -38.55
C GLY A 649 -3.13 -2.50 -38.41
N CYS A 650 -2.32 -2.13 -37.41
CA CYS A 650 -1.84 -0.76 -37.22
C CYS A 650 -0.41 -0.70 -36.68
N ALA A 651 0.30 0.39 -36.98
CA ALA A 651 1.69 0.60 -36.58
C ALA A 651 1.90 0.53 -35.06
N GLU A 652 0.90 0.91 -34.27
CA GLU A 652 0.98 0.81 -32.80
C GLU A 652 1.13 -0.63 -32.31
N GLY A 653 0.56 -1.61 -33.01
CA GLY A 653 0.71 -3.03 -32.64
C GLY A 653 2.17 -3.49 -32.67
N LEU A 654 2.99 -2.91 -33.56
CA LEU A 654 4.44 -3.14 -33.57
C LEU A 654 5.12 -2.49 -32.37
N SER A 655 4.79 -1.23 -32.07
CA SER A 655 5.42 -0.50 -30.97
C SER A 655 5.17 -1.13 -29.60
N TYR A 656 3.97 -1.67 -29.37
CA TYR A 656 3.55 -2.22 -28.07
C TYR A 656 3.42 -3.75 -28.06
N LYS A 657 4.17 -4.46 -28.93
CA LYS A 657 4.45 -5.88 -28.72
C LYS A 657 5.26 -6.09 -27.44
N GLY A 658 5.20 -7.29 -26.88
CA GLY A 658 5.74 -7.74 -25.61
C GLY A 658 7.19 -7.36 -25.42
N LYS A 659 7.46 -6.61 -24.35
CA LYS A 659 8.79 -6.13 -24.00
C LYS A 659 9.08 -6.18 -22.50
N GLY A 660 10.37 -6.18 -22.17
CA GLY A 660 10.87 -5.96 -20.81
C GLY A 660 10.80 -7.20 -19.92
N PHE A 661 10.80 -6.99 -18.60
CA PHE A 661 10.93 -8.05 -17.60
C PHE A 661 9.66 -8.88 -17.38
N ILE A 662 8.50 -8.36 -17.77
CA ILE A 662 7.19 -9.01 -17.61
C ILE A 662 6.44 -9.19 -18.94
N GLN A 663 7.11 -8.94 -20.09
CA GLN A 663 6.49 -8.99 -21.42
C GLN A 663 5.25 -8.08 -21.53
N LEU A 664 5.39 -6.80 -21.15
CA LEU A 664 4.28 -5.86 -21.23
C LEU A 664 3.84 -5.67 -22.69
N THR A 665 2.57 -5.95 -22.96
CA THR A 665 1.92 -5.88 -24.28
C THR A 665 0.77 -4.88 -24.24
N TRP A 666 0.37 -4.34 -25.40
CA TRP A 666 -0.76 -3.41 -25.61
C TRP A 666 -0.55 -1.99 -25.08
N LYS A 667 -0.82 -1.00 -25.94
CA LYS A 667 -0.69 0.44 -25.61
C LYS A 667 -1.42 0.85 -24.32
N GLU A 668 -2.61 0.31 -24.08
CA GLU A 668 -3.40 0.65 -22.89
C GLU A 668 -2.74 0.17 -21.59
N ASN A 669 -2.05 -0.97 -21.61
CA ASN A 669 -1.30 -1.44 -20.44
C ASN A 669 -0.09 -0.53 -20.18
N TYR A 670 0.60 -0.06 -21.23
CA TYR A 670 1.67 0.93 -21.09
C TYR A 670 1.15 2.24 -20.48
N LYS A 671 -0.02 2.72 -20.91
CA LYS A 671 -0.65 3.92 -20.32
C LYS A 671 -1.02 3.73 -18.85
N ALA A 672 -1.59 2.58 -18.50
CA ALA A 672 -1.98 2.27 -17.13
C ALA A 672 -0.75 2.22 -16.21
N VAL A 673 0.30 1.51 -16.63
CA VAL A 673 1.55 1.39 -15.87
C VAL A 673 2.29 2.72 -15.81
N GLU A 674 2.40 3.49 -16.89
CA GLU A 674 3.04 4.82 -16.87
C GLU A 674 2.33 5.76 -15.89
N ARG A 675 1.00 5.80 -15.90
CA ARG A 675 0.22 6.63 -14.98
C ARG A 675 0.49 6.25 -13.53
N LEU A 676 0.51 4.95 -13.23
CA LEU A 676 0.80 4.44 -11.89
C LEU A 676 2.22 4.80 -11.45
N LEU A 677 3.22 4.59 -12.32
CA LEU A 677 4.61 4.89 -12.00
C LEU A 677 4.83 6.40 -11.80
N LYS A 678 4.27 7.26 -12.67
CA LYS A 678 4.35 8.72 -12.48
C LYS A 678 3.74 9.19 -11.16
N ALA A 679 2.71 8.50 -10.67
CA ALA A 679 2.11 8.81 -9.38
C ALA A 679 2.96 8.33 -8.18
N LYS A 680 3.52 7.11 -8.25
CA LYS A 680 4.30 6.54 -7.13
C LYS A 680 5.76 7.00 -7.06
N ILE A 681 6.39 7.25 -8.21
CA ILE A 681 7.81 7.63 -8.32
C ILE A 681 7.96 8.85 -9.25
N PRO A 682 7.40 10.01 -8.87
CA PRO A 682 7.32 11.19 -9.74
C PRO A 682 8.69 11.76 -10.16
N ASN A 683 9.74 11.45 -9.42
CA ASN A 683 11.10 11.89 -9.71
C ASN A 683 11.80 11.05 -10.78
N GLU A 684 11.18 9.96 -11.25
CA GLU A 684 11.71 9.11 -12.31
C GLU A 684 11.17 9.51 -13.68
N ASN A 685 12.05 9.53 -14.69
CA ASN A 685 11.70 9.96 -16.04
C ASN A 685 11.00 8.85 -16.85
N ILE A 686 9.78 8.50 -16.45
CA ILE A 686 8.99 7.43 -17.08
C ILE A 686 8.25 7.98 -18.31
N ASN A 687 8.60 7.49 -19.51
CA ASN A 687 7.95 7.89 -20.77
C ASN A 687 7.70 6.69 -21.68
N ILE A 688 7.32 5.55 -21.10
CA ILE A 688 7.15 4.27 -21.81
C ILE A 688 6.02 4.30 -22.85
N VAL A 689 5.06 5.22 -22.75
CA VAL A 689 4.02 5.38 -23.78
C VAL A 689 4.60 6.07 -25.02
N ALA A 690 5.36 7.15 -24.83
CA ALA A 690 5.96 7.91 -25.92
C ALA A 690 7.22 7.21 -26.50
N ASN A 691 7.94 6.47 -25.65
CA ASN A 691 9.12 5.69 -26.00
C ASN A 691 9.00 4.24 -25.49
N PRO A 692 8.26 3.36 -26.20
CA PRO A 692 8.01 1.98 -25.75
C PRO A 692 9.27 1.13 -25.57
N ASN A 693 10.34 1.44 -26.29
CA ASN A 693 11.61 0.72 -26.16
C ASN A 693 12.33 1.02 -24.84
N GLN A 694 11.93 2.09 -24.12
CA GLN A 694 12.47 2.40 -22.80
C GLN A 694 12.35 1.19 -21.85
N VAL A 695 11.29 0.38 -21.97
CA VAL A 695 11.08 -0.80 -21.11
C VAL A 695 12.09 -1.94 -21.32
N LEU A 696 12.94 -1.86 -22.35
CA LEU A 696 14.03 -2.82 -22.60
C LEU A 696 15.28 -2.48 -21.79
N GLU A 697 15.44 -1.23 -21.35
CA GLU A 697 16.51 -0.83 -20.45
C GLU A 697 16.28 -1.46 -19.07
N THR A 698 17.34 -1.93 -18.40
CA THR A 698 17.28 -2.65 -17.12
C THR A 698 16.42 -1.93 -16.08
N LYS A 699 16.70 -0.63 -15.87
CA LYS A 699 15.97 0.21 -14.92
C LYS A 699 14.47 0.23 -15.18
N TYR A 700 14.07 0.62 -16.39
CA TYR A 700 12.65 0.78 -16.71
C TYR A 700 11.96 -0.57 -16.91
N GLY A 701 12.68 -1.61 -17.32
CA GLY A 701 12.17 -2.99 -17.35
C GLY A 701 11.75 -3.46 -15.96
N LEU A 702 12.59 -3.23 -14.94
CA LEU A 702 12.25 -3.53 -13.55
C LEU A 702 11.10 -2.68 -13.02
N LEU A 703 11.16 -1.35 -13.20
CA LEU A 703 10.12 -0.44 -12.71
C LEU A 703 8.77 -0.73 -13.36
N THR A 704 8.75 -1.03 -14.66
CA THR A 704 7.53 -1.42 -15.38
C THR A 704 6.98 -2.75 -14.88
N ALA A 705 7.83 -3.71 -14.53
CA ALA A 705 7.39 -4.97 -13.92
C ALA A 705 6.77 -4.75 -12.53
N LEU A 706 7.38 -3.92 -11.68
CA LEU A 706 6.81 -3.53 -10.38
C LEU A 706 5.48 -2.77 -10.53
N GLY A 707 5.42 -1.84 -11.48
CA GLY A 707 4.21 -1.08 -11.78
C GLY A 707 3.08 -1.96 -12.32
N PHE A 708 3.39 -2.93 -13.19
CA PHE A 708 2.43 -3.93 -13.64
C PHE A 708 1.93 -4.80 -12.48
N TRP A 709 2.83 -5.21 -11.58
CA TRP A 709 2.51 -6.04 -10.43
C TRP A 709 1.48 -5.38 -9.51
N GLU A 710 1.68 -4.10 -9.21
CA GLU A 710 0.75 -3.27 -8.43
C GLU A 710 -0.56 -3.04 -9.19
N TRP A 711 -0.48 -2.66 -10.47
CA TRP A 711 -1.67 -2.36 -11.28
C TRP A 711 -2.62 -3.56 -11.36
N GLN A 712 -2.07 -4.77 -11.42
CA GLN A 712 -2.82 -6.03 -11.44
C GLN A 712 -3.11 -6.59 -10.04
N SER A 713 -2.76 -5.85 -8.97
CA SER A 713 -2.99 -6.27 -7.56
C SER A 713 -2.41 -7.63 -7.21
N LEU A 714 -1.29 -8.03 -7.83
CA LEU A 714 -0.72 -9.38 -7.70
C LEU A 714 -0.16 -9.69 -6.30
N ASN A 715 0.03 -8.67 -5.47
CA ASN A 715 0.37 -8.85 -4.05
C ASN A 715 -0.74 -9.54 -3.25
N ALA A 716 -2.01 -9.37 -3.63
CA ALA A 716 -3.14 -10.03 -2.97
C ALA A 716 -3.20 -11.53 -3.29
N GLU A 717 -2.72 -11.92 -4.48
CA GLU A 717 -2.64 -13.30 -4.95
C GLU A 717 -1.32 -13.99 -4.55
N SER A 718 -0.38 -13.25 -3.96
CA SER A 718 0.94 -13.77 -3.60
C SER A 718 0.92 -14.57 -2.30
N GLY A 719 1.50 -15.76 -2.34
CA GLY A 719 1.69 -16.60 -1.17
C GLY A 719 2.82 -17.61 -1.32
N ASN A 720 2.93 -18.50 -0.34
CA ASN A 720 4.06 -19.43 -0.17
C ASN A 720 3.90 -20.78 -0.90
N SER A 721 3.05 -20.85 -1.93
CA SER A 721 2.75 -22.10 -2.63
C SER A 721 2.70 -21.91 -4.15
N THR A 722 2.83 -23.02 -4.88
CA THR A 722 2.72 -23.04 -6.34
C THR A 722 1.30 -22.77 -6.85
N THR A 723 0.27 -22.91 -6.00
CA THR A 723 -1.11 -22.54 -6.36
C THR A 723 -1.20 -21.03 -6.66
N HIS A 724 -0.57 -20.21 -5.81
CA HIS A 724 -0.46 -18.77 -6.03
C HIS A 724 0.34 -18.46 -7.31
N THR A 725 1.37 -19.24 -7.61
CA THR A 725 2.12 -19.09 -8.87
C THR A 725 1.23 -19.32 -10.08
N ASP A 726 0.33 -20.31 -10.06
CA ASP A 726 -0.62 -20.55 -11.15
C ASP A 726 -1.66 -19.42 -11.27
N GLU A 727 -2.15 -18.88 -10.15
CA GLU A 727 -3.07 -17.74 -10.12
C GLU A 727 -2.44 -16.49 -10.72
N ILE A 728 -1.22 -16.16 -10.31
CA ILE A 728 -0.43 -15.05 -10.85
C ILE A 728 -0.12 -15.26 -12.34
N THR A 729 0.27 -16.48 -12.73
CA THR A 729 0.60 -16.78 -14.13
C THR A 729 -0.61 -16.60 -15.05
N LYS A 730 -1.84 -16.89 -14.58
CA LYS A 730 -3.05 -16.63 -15.36
C LYS A 730 -3.25 -15.15 -15.69
N VAL A 731 -2.85 -14.27 -14.78
CA VAL A 731 -2.92 -12.81 -14.97
C VAL A 731 -1.79 -12.32 -15.85
N VAL A 732 -0.56 -12.79 -15.61
CA VAL A 732 0.64 -12.40 -16.39
C VAL A 732 0.53 -12.89 -17.84
N ASN A 733 0.25 -14.18 -18.04
CA ASN A 733 0.09 -14.78 -19.36
C ASN A 733 -0.70 -16.10 -19.31
N LEU A 734 -2.03 -15.99 -19.40
CA LEU A 734 -2.94 -17.14 -19.33
C LEU A 734 -2.57 -18.31 -20.25
N HIS A 735 -2.14 -18.03 -21.48
CA HIS A 735 -1.91 -19.04 -22.52
C HIS A 735 -0.46 -19.51 -22.62
N THR A 736 0.40 -19.13 -21.68
CA THR A 736 1.79 -19.59 -21.67
C THR A 736 1.90 -21.09 -21.46
N LYS A 737 2.96 -21.70 -22.00
CA LYS A 737 3.37 -23.07 -21.70
C LYS A 737 4.33 -23.14 -20.50
N SER A 738 4.72 -22.01 -19.92
CA SER A 738 5.75 -21.90 -18.88
C SER A 738 5.24 -22.01 -17.44
N TYR A 739 4.01 -22.49 -17.19
CA TYR A 739 3.46 -22.66 -15.84
C TYR A 739 4.38 -23.51 -14.94
N ASP A 740 4.78 -24.69 -15.42
CA ASP A 740 5.67 -25.57 -14.64
C ASP A 740 7.02 -24.91 -14.39
N LYS A 741 7.55 -24.17 -15.37
CA LYS A 741 8.81 -23.45 -15.22
C LYS A 741 8.73 -22.33 -14.18
N ARG A 742 7.60 -21.62 -14.10
CA ARG A 742 7.37 -20.56 -13.10
C ARG A 742 7.27 -21.15 -11.69
N LYS A 743 6.60 -22.30 -11.54
CA LYS A 743 6.54 -23.04 -10.26
C LYS A 743 7.93 -23.52 -9.81
N GLU A 744 8.71 -24.11 -10.71
CA GLU A 744 10.11 -24.50 -10.44
C GLU A 744 10.95 -23.29 -10.00
N ASN A 745 10.84 -22.17 -10.73
CA ASN A 745 11.55 -20.94 -10.38
C ASN A 745 11.11 -20.42 -9.00
N PHE A 746 9.81 -20.43 -8.70
CA PHE A 746 9.28 -20.01 -7.41
C PHE A 746 9.81 -20.87 -6.27
N GLU A 747 9.72 -22.20 -6.36
CA GLU A 747 10.22 -23.11 -5.32
C GLU A 747 11.71 -22.90 -5.06
N PHE A 748 12.50 -22.77 -6.13
CA PHE A 748 13.92 -22.49 -6.05
C PHE A 748 14.23 -21.15 -5.36
N ILE A 749 13.59 -20.07 -5.80
CA ILE A 749 13.83 -18.72 -5.27
C ILE A 749 13.32 -18.61 -3.84
N TYR A 750 12.15 -19.16 -3.52
CA TYR A 750 11.59 -19.16 -2.18
C TYR A 750 12.45 -19.96 -1.21
N GLY A 751 13.03 -21.07 -1.65
CA GLY A 751 14.03 -21.82 -0.88
C GLY A 751 15.30 -21.01 -0.57
N ILE A 752 15.71 -20.10 -1.45
CA ILE A 752 16.85 -19.19 -1.19
C ILE A 752 16.44 -18.09 -0.20
N LEU A 753 15.33 -17.41 -0.46
CA LEU A 753 14.95 -16.20 0.27
C LEU A 753 14.36 -16.48 1.65
N LYS A 754 13.65 -17.60 1.84
CA LYS A 754 13.08 -17.98 3.14
C LYS A 754 14.14 -18.31 4.19
N ASN A 755 15.31 -18.82 3.75
CA ASN A 755 16.40 -19.23 4.64
C ASN A 755 17.45 -18.12 4.85
N ALA A 756 17.28 -16.97 4.21
CA ALA A 756 18.19 -15.82 4.29
C ALA A 756 17.73 -14.73 5.28
N GLN A 757 16.49 -14.84 5.79
CA GLN A 757 15.96 -14.11 6.94
C GLN A 757 15.97 -15.03 8.16
#